data_AF-A0A3M4A0Y8-F1
#
_entry.id   AF-A0A3M4A0Y8-F1
#
_cell.length_a   1.000
_cell.length_b   1.000
_cell.length_c   1.000
_cell.angle_alpha   90.00
_cell.angle_beta   90.00
_cell.angle_gamma   90.00
#
_symmetry.space_group_name_H-M   'P 1'
#
loop_
_entity.id
_entity.type
_entity.pdbx_description
1 polymer ?
#
loop_
_entity_poly.entity_id
_entity_poly.type
_entity_poly.pdbx_seq_one_letter_code
_entity_poly.pdbx_strand_id
1 'polypeptide(L)'
;MKFDTPASTNPIDQMKVIGQSKDRVEGRLKTTGTAIYAYEQQATVSPPAYGYIVGSSISKGRISSIDLSEAHQASGVIAIVTHENAGQLNRGEFYVDRALAGPQVDHYHQAVAIVVAQTFEQARAASALLRVYYVREPGTYDLAAQRESATTPPPGAFGPPPHTAIGDFEGAFKQAAFTLDGHYTTPDHAHAMMEPHATIAQWQGEKLTLWTSIQQMNWGVRDLAKTLGIPKDNIHLISPYIGGGFGGKGTILCDAVLAALAARAAGRPVKVALPRPLMFNNLTHRPATIQRIRLGANPDGTLTAIGHESWSGNLRGGRTEAATASTRTLYAGANRMTRLYLAELDLAEGSAMRAPGEAPGMMALEIAMDEMAEKLDMDPVKFRVINDTQVDPEQPDRTFSKRQLVECLNTGADRFGWARRNPLPGKKLHDGWWIGVGMASAIRGAPTTKSAARVRLDRKGRVTVETDMTDIGTGSYTIIAQTAAEMMGVEMDKVNVYLGDSRFPESSGSGGQWGAASSTAGVYAACVKLRELIAAKLGLDPTKTEFIAGHVREGSKNLPLEEATKDADLSAEDVMEYGDLAKRYAQQTFGAHFVEVGVNAATGEIRIRRQLAVCAAGRILNPKTARSQIIGGMTMGAGAALMEEMIVDHRLGFFVNHDLAGYEVPVHADIPHQEVIFLDEVDPYATPLKAKGVGELGISGAAAAIANAVYNATGIRVRDYPITLDKLIDHLPALG
;
A
#
# COMPACT_ATOMS: atom_id res chain seq x y z
N MET A 1 -13.04 1.47 -23.81
CA MET A 1 -12.53 0.13 -24.21
C MET A 1 -12.87 -0.95 -23.17
N LYS A 2 -13.40 -2.10 -23.59
CA LYS A 2 -13.68 -3.25 -22.70
C LYS A 2 -12.66 -4.37 -22.93
N PHE A 3 -12.07 -4.89 -21.86
CA PHE A 3 -11.07 -5.96 -21.86
C PHE A 3 -11.65 -7.24 -21.27
N ASP A 4 -12.19 -8.09 -22.14
CA ASP A 4 -12.82 -9.38 -21.80
C ASP A 4 -12.17 -10.59 -22.51
N THR A 5 -11.16 -10.32 -23.34
CA THR A 5 -10.35 -11.32 -24.03
C THR A 5 -8.87 -11.08 -23.77
N PRO A 6 -8.03 -12.14 -23.73
CA PRO A 6 -6.60 -11.98 -23.51
C PRO A 6 -5.95 -11.09 -24.57
N ALA A 7 -5.00 -10.26 -24.16
CA ALA A 7 -4.28 -9.35 -25.04
C ALA A 7 -3.48 -10.10 -26.11
N SER A 8 -3.75 -9.81 -27.37
CA SER A 8 -2.92 -10.22 -28.51
C SER A 8 -1.67 -9.32 -28.63
N THR A 9 -0.90 -9.50 -29.71
CA THR A 9 0.16 -8.58 -30.08
C THR A 9 -0.41 -7.19 -30.33
N ASN A 10 0.16 -6.17 -29.68
CA ASN A 10 -0.27 -4.78 -29.82
C ASN A 10 0.94 -3.82 -29.77
N PRO A 11 0.77 -2.51 -29.97
CA PRO A 11 1.90 -1.58 -30.03
C PRO A 11 2.84 -1.60 -28.81
N ILE A 12 2.33 -1.95 -27.63
CA ILE A 12 3.12 -2.03 -26.38
C ILE A 12 4.18 -3.14 -26.44
N ASP A 13 4.02 -4.13 -27.32
CA ASP A 13 5.00 -5.21 -27.51
C ASP A 13 6.27 -4.78 -28.27
N GLN A 14 6.30 -3.56 -28.84
CA GLN A 14 7.51 -3.02 -29.45
C GLN A 14 8.60 -2.68 -28.43
N MET A 15 8.20 -2.32 -27.20
CA MET A 15 9.08 -2.02 -26.07
C MET A 15 10.23 -1.03 -26.38
N LYS A 16 10.00 -0.07 -27.29
CA LYS A 16 11.01 0.95 -27.66
C LYS A 16 11.21 1.97 -26.53
N VAL A 17 10.14 2.30 -25.83
CA VAL A 17 10.09 3.27 -24.74
C VAL A 17 9.63 2.61 -23.45
N ILE A 18 8.51 1.87 -23.47
CA ILE A 18 8.01 1.12 -22.31
C ILE A 18 8.87 -0.14 -22.08
N GLY A 19 9.06 -0.52 -20.82
CA GLY A 19 10.01 -1.57 -20.42
C GLY A 19 11.47 -1.10 -20.32
N GLN A 20 11.78 0.11 -20.79
CA GLN A 20 13.11 0.70 -20.65
C GLN A 20 13.30 1.34 -19.28
N SER A 21 14.54 1.33 -18.77
CA SER A 21 14.92 1.91 -17.47
C SER A 21 15.08 3.44 -17.53
N LYS A 22 14.01 4.13 -17.93
CA LYS A 22 14.00 5.60 -18.06
C LYS A 22 14.03 6.26 -16.68
N ASP A 23 14.65 7.43 -16.63
CA ASP A 23 14.64 8.28 -15.44
C ASP A 23 13.23 8.82 -15.15
N ARG A 24 13.02 9.18 -13.88
CA ARG A 24 11.77 9.82 -13.45
C ARG A 24 11.60 11.17 -14.14
N VAL A 25 10.48 11.37 -14.83
CA VAL A 25 10.22 12.65 -15.53
C VAL A 25 10.03 13.79 -14.54
N GLU A 26 9.51 13.47 -13.36
CA GLU A 26 9.37 14.39 -12.23
C GLU A 26 10.63 14.48 -11.36
N GLY A 27 11.69 13.74 -11.71
CA GLY A 27 12.91 13.63 -10.91
C GLY A 27 13.56 14.97 -10.63
N ARG A 28 13.72 15.82 -11.65
CA ARG A 28 14.28 17.18 -11.50
C ARG A 28 13.49 18.02 -10.51
N LEU A 29 12.17 17.95 -10.52
CA LEU A 29 11.33 18.73 -9.61
C LEU A 29 11.54 18.28 -8.16
N LYS A 30 11.55 16.96 -7.93
CA LYS A 30 11.76 16.37 -6.61
C LYS A 30 13.17 16.60 -6.06
N THR A 31 14.21 16.63 -6.89
CA THR A 31 15.60 16.81 -6.44
C THR A 31 16.03 18.28 -6.30
N THR A 32 15.21 19.23 -6.75
CA THR A 32 15.51 20.68 -6.67
C THR A 32 14.57 21.44 -5.74
N GLY A 33 13.69 20.75 -5.02
CA GLY A 33 12.72 21.38 -4.12
C GLY A 33 11.66 22.21 -4.87
N THR A 34 11.30 21.81 -6.09
CA THR A 34 10.32 22.52 -6.93
C THR A 34 9.07 21.69 -7.27
N ALA A 35 9.01 20.43 -6.83
CA ALA A 35 7.76 19.69 -6.75
C ALA A 35 6.92 20.26 -5.60
N ILE A 36 5.70 20.70 -5.88
CA ILE A 36 4.87 21.43 -4.92
C ILE A 36 3.90 20.47 -4.21
N TYR A 37 4.14 20.22 -2.92
CA TYR A 37 3.30 19.35 -2.09
C TYR A 37 2.06 20.08 -1.54
N ALA A 38 1.22 19.38 -0.76
CA ALA A 38 -0.08 19.90 -0.34
C ALA A 38 0.01 21.24 0.43
N TYR A 39 0.98 21.35 1.35
CA TYR A 39 1.15 22.54 2.21
C TYR A 39 1.91 23.72 1.55
N GLU A 40 2.27 23.58 0.26
CA GLU A 40 3.24 24.44 -0.44
C GLU A 40 2.63 25.24 -1.61
N GLN A 41 1.31 25.40 -1.65
CA GLN A 41 0.61 25.97 -2.81
C GLN A 41 0.53 27.51 -2.79
N GLN A 42 1.54 28.19 -2.25
CA GLN A 42 1.44 29.65 -2.01
C GLN A 42 1.35 30.47 -3.30
N ALA A 43 1.79 29.92 -4.44
CA ALA A 43 1.67 30.57 -5.75
C ALA A 43 0.24 30.53 -6.33
N THR A 44 -0.60 29.59 -5.86
CA THR A 44 -1.93 29.32 -6.45
C THR A 44 -3.08 29.78 -5.55
N VAL A 45 -2.84 29.87 -4.23
CA VAL A 45 -3.86 30.18 -3.23
C VAL A 45 -3.61 31.57 -2.64
N SER A 46 -4.65 32.37 -2.47
CA SER A 46 -4.53 33.63 -1.71
C SER A 46 -3.98 33.35 -0.30
N PRO A 47 -3.17 34.24 0.31
CA PRO A 47 -2.44 33.95 1.54
C PRO A 47 -3.29 33.23 2.60
N PRO A 48 -3.03 31.93 2.87
CA PRO A 48 -3.88 31.16 3.77
C PRO A 48 -3.60 31.51 5.23
N ALA A 49 -4.63 31.40 6.07
CA ALA A 49 -4.47 31.29 7.52
C ALA A 49 -3.99 29.88 7.90
N TYR A 50 -3.58 29.70 9.15
CA TYR A 50 -2.99 28.46 9.67
C TYR A 50 -3.96 27.79 10.63
N GLY A 51 -4.32 26.54 10.36
CA GLY A 51 -5.10 25.71 11.28
C GLY A 51 -4.20 24.74 12.05
N TYR A 52 -4.43 24.64 13.36
CA TYR A 52 -3.75 23.68 14.24
C TYR A 52 -4.80 22.81 14.94
N ILE A 53 -4.72 21.50 14.71
CA ILE A 53 -5.66 20.51 15.24
C ILE A 53 -5.30 20.15 16.68
N VAL A 54 -6.32 20.02 17.52
CA VAL A 54 -6.22 19.50 18.88
C VAL A 54 -6.82 18.11 18.92
N GLY A 55 -6.04 17.14 19.39
CA GLY A 55 -6.48 15.76 19.59
C GLY A 55 -7.01 15.53 21.00
N SER A 56 -7.83 14.49 21.17
CA SER A 56 -8.31 14.04 22.47
C SER A 56 -7.17 13.59 23.39
N SER A 57 -7.25 13.95 24.67
CA SER A 57 -6.33 13.46 25.72
C SER A 57 -6.85 12.21 26.47
N ILE A 58 -7.97 11.65 26.01
CA ILE A 58 -8.55 10.39 26.51
C ILE A 58 -8.79 9.45 25.34
N SER A 59 -8.80 8.15 25.59
CA SER A 59 -9.03 7.15 24.55
C SER A 59 -10.48 6.77 24.35
N LYS A 60 -11.32 6.88 25.39
CA LYS A 60 -12.74 6.59 25.27
C LYS A 60 -13.57 7.36 26.29
N GLY A 61 -14.73 7.83 25.84
CA GLY A 61 -15.73 8.50 26.66
C GLY A 61 -16.34 9.67 25.92
N ARG A 62 -16.57 10.78 26.62
CA ARG A 62 -17.20 11.96 26.01
C ARG A 62 -16.59 13.27 26.48
N ILE A 63 -16.65 14.26 25.60
CA ILE A 63 -16.44 15.67 25.91
C ILE A 63 -17.63 16.14 26.75
N SER A 64 -17.39 16.65 27.95
CA SER A 64 -18.43 17.27 28.77
C SER A 64 -18.63 18.74 28.44
N SER A 65 -17.53 19.45 28.15
CA SER A 65 -17.51 20.86 27.79
C SER A 65 -16.15 21.24 27.20
N ILE A 66 -16.10 22.31 26.42
CA ILE A 66 -14.86 22.92 25.94
C ILE A 66 -14.87 24.40 26.31
N ASP A 67 -13.88 24.85 27.06
CA ASP A 67 -13.67 26.29 27.32
C ASP A 67 -12.73 26.86 26.26
N LEU A 68 -13.27 27.79 25.48
CA LEU A 68 -12.61 28.47 24.36
C LEU A 68 -12.14 29.89 24.73
N SER A 69 -12.42 30.37 25.94
CA SER A 69 -12.34 31.80 26.30
C SER A 69 -10.94 32.40 26.12
N GLU A 70 -9.92 31.75 26.68
CA GLU A 70 -8.52 32.19 26.56
C GLU A 70 -8.01 32.08 25.11
N ALA A 71 -8.35 30.98 24.42
CA ALA A 71 -7.94 30.77 23.03
C ALA A 71 -8.56 31.82 22.08
N HIS A 72 -9.82 32.22 22.28
CA HIS A 72 -10.46 33.27 21.48
C HIS A 72 -9.79 34.64 21.60
N GLN A 73 -9.22 34.94 22.78
CA GLN A 73 -8.55 36.21 23.05
C GLN A 73 -7.07 36.21 22.66
N ALA A 74 -6.52 35.04 22.31
CA ALA A 74 -5.12 34.92 21.95
C ALA A 74 -4.78 35.66 20.65
N SER A 75 -3.55 36.18 20.59
CA SER A 75 -3.09 36.99 19.47
C SER A 75 -3.21 36.25 18.14
N GLY A 76 -3.85 36.90 17.17
CA GLY A 76 -3.94 36.42 15.78
C GLY A 76 -4.94 35.29 15.55
N VAL A 77 -5.69 34.85 16.55
CA VAL A 77 -6.78 33.87 16.36
C VAL A 77 -7.90 34.49 15.51
N ILE A 78 -8.40 33.70 14.56
CA ILE A 78 -9.43 34.07 13.59
C ILE A 78 -10.72 33.28 13.87
N ALA A 79 -10.59 31.97 14.07
CA ALA A 79 -11.73 31.08 14.29
C ALA A 79 -11.28 29.86 15.11
N ILE A 80 -12.23 29.25 15.82
CA ILE A 80 -12.04 27.96 16.48
C ILE A 80 -13.24 27.10 16.11
N VAL A 81 -12.99 25.91 15.55
CA VAL A 81 -14.05 24.96 15.17
C VAL A 81 -14.04 23.78 16.13
N THR A 82 -15.21 23.46 16.65
CA THR A 82 -15.49 22.31 17.53
C THR A 82 -16.75 21.61 17.04
N HIS A 83 -17.13 20.49 17.66
CA HIS A 83 -18.39 19.83 17.34
C HIS A 83 -19.64 20.69 17.58
N GLU A 84 -19.54 21.74 18.42
CA GLU A 84 -20.66 22.62 18.75
C GLU A 84 -20.98 23.61 17.61
N ASN A 85 -20.01 23.91 16.74
CA ASN A 85 -20.17 24.88 15.65
C ASN A 85 -19.83 24.34 14.24
N ALA A 86 -19.33 23.10 14.12
CA ALA A 86 -19.02 22.47 12.84
C ALA A 86 -20.27 22.19 11.98
N GLY A 87 -21.44 22.11 12.62
CA GLY A 87 -22.67 21.59 12.02
C GLY A 87 -22.68 20.06 12.01
N GLN A 88 -23.71 19.48 11.41
CA GLN A 88 -23.82 18.02 11.29
C GLN A 88 -22.77 17.50 10.30
N LEU A 89 -21.98 16.53 10.75
CA LEU A 89 -21.02 15.79 9.92
C LEU A 89 -21.46 14.33 9.81
N ASN A 90 -21.46 13.80 8.60
CA ASN A 90 -21.61 12.36 8.38
C ASN A 90 -20.23 11.69 8.32
N ARG A 91 -20.22 10.38 8.09
CA ARG A 91 -19.01 9.63 7.75
C ARG A 91 -18.92 9.37 6.25
N GLY A 92 -17.70 9.26 5.74
CA GLY A 92 -17.42 8.71 4.41
C GLY A 92 -17.81 7.24 4.29
N GLU A 93 -17.40 6.59 3.19
CA GLU A 93 -17.68 5.17 2.97
C GLU A 93 -16.51 4.24 3.34
N PHE A 94 -15.28 4.76 3.38
CA PHE A 94 -14.10 3.90 3.52
C PHE A 94 -13.63 3.70 4.96
N TYR A 95 -13.65 4.77 5.76
CA TYR A 95 -13.24 4.78 7.17
C TYR A 95 -14.46 4.84 8.09
N VAL A 96 -14.36 4.25 9.27
CA VAL A 96 -15.42 4.26 10.29
C VAL A 96 -15.21 5.33 11.35
N ASP A 97 -13.99 5.81 11.53
CA ASP A 97 -13.66 6.93 12.39
C ASP A 97 -14.35 8.22 11.93
N ARG A 98 -14.64 9.08 12.91
CA ARG A 98 -15.21 10.41 12.71
C ARG A 98 -14.08 11.42 12.67
N ALA A 99 -14.04 12.19 11.59
CA ALA A 99 -13.03 13.23 11.39
C ALA A 99 -12.99 14.33 12.48
N LEU A 100 -14.07 14.47 13.27
CA LEU A 100 -14.18 15.37 14.42
C LEU A 100 -15.02 14.68 15.50
N ALA A 101 -14.45 14.50 16.69
CA ALA A 101 -15.13 13.97 17.88
C ALA A 101 -16.23 14.93 18.35
N GLY A 102 -17.33 14.39 18.88
CA GLY A 102 -18.46 15.22 19.32
C GLY A 102 -19.77 14.47 19.62
N PRO A 103 -20.31 14.58 20.85
CA PRO A 103 -19.55 14.72 22.09
C PRO A 103 -18.72 13.47 22.39
N GLN A 104 -19.03 12.32 21.76
CA GLN A 104 -18.31 11.07 21.96
C GLN A 104 -16.89 11.12 21.41
N VAL A 105 -15.96 10.47 22.12
CA VAL A 105 -14.56 10.24 21.76
C VAL A 105 -14.34 8.74 21.63
N ASP A 106 -13.85 8.31 20.48
CA ASP A 106 -13.70 6.89 20.13
C ASP A 106 -12.27 6.36 20.30
N HIS A 107 -11.26 7.23 20.24
CA HIS A 107 -9.85 6.87 20.42
C HIS A 107 -9.00 8.07 20.85
N TYR A 108 -7.77 7.79 21.32
CA TYR A 108 -6.80 8.81 21.70
C TYR A 108 -6.41 9.67 20.50
N HIS A 109 -6.12 10.95 20.71
CA HIS A 109 -5.79 11.92 19.65
C HIS A 109 -6.85 12.10 18.55
N GLN A 110 -8.04 11.50 18.64
CA GLN A 110 -9.17 11.85 17.75
C GLN A 110 -9.37 13.37 17.80
N ALA A 111 -9.53 14.01 16.64
CA ALA A 111 -9.57 15.47 16.59
C ALA A 111 -10.80 15.99 17.35
N VAL A 112 -10.62 16.92 18.29
CA VAL A 112 -11.70 17.54 19.09
C VAL A 112 -11.95 19.00 18.72
N ALA A 113 -10.94 19.65 18.14
CA ALA A 113 -11.03 21.04 17.69
C ALA A 113 -9.96 21.36 16.64
N ILE A 114 -10.15 22.47 15.93
CA ILE A 114 -9.11 23.13 15.14
C ILE A 114 -9.10 24.64 15.44
N VAL A 115 -7.93 25.18 15.78
CA VAL A 115 -7.71 26.61 16.01
C VAL A 115 -7.09 27.24 14.77
N VAL A 116 -7.69 28.31 14.27
CA VAL A 116 -7.24 29.04 13.09
C VAL A 116 -6.63 30.37 13.50
N ALA A 117 -5.42 30.66 13.05
CA ALA A 117 -4.74 31.94 13.31
C ALA A 117 -3.99 32.49 12.09
N GLN A 118 -3.48 33.71 12.22
CA GLN A 118 -2.73 34.40 11.16
C GLN A 118 -1.39 33.72 10.85
N THR A 119 -0.75 33.13 11.85
CA THR A 119 0.55 32.44 11.74
C THR A 119 0.47 31.03 12.34
N PHE A 120 1.39 30.16 11.93
CA PHE A 120 1.51 28.82 12.47
C PHE A 120 1.73 28.84 13.99
N GLU A 121 2.64 29.70 14.44
CA GLU A 121 3.04 29.84 15.84
C GLU A 121 1.87 30.27 16.72
N GLN A 122 1.06 31.23 16.24
CA GLN A 122 -0.14 31.68 16.94
C GLN A 122 -1.21 30.57 17.01
N ALA A 123 -1.43 29.84 15.92
CA ALA A 123 -2.41 28.74 15.91
C ALA A 123 -2.02 27.64 16.91
N ARG A 124 -0.72 27.29 16.95
CA ARG A 124 -0.17 26.32 17.92
C ARG A 124 -0.20 26.83 19.36
N ALA A 125 0.11 28.10 19.59
CA ALA A 125 0.08 28.67 20.95
C ALA A 125 -1.35 28.74 21.48
N ALA A 126 -2.30 29.20 20.67
CA ALA A 126 -3.70 29.30 21.05
C ALA A 126 -4.37 27.93 21.22
N SER A 127 -3.95 26.91 20.48
CA SER A 127 -4.46 25.55 20.66
C SER A 127 -4.13 24.96 22.03
N ALA A 128 -2.99 25.36 22.64
CA ALA A 128 -2.62 24.97 24.00
C ALA A 128 -3.45 25.66 25.10
N LEU A 129 -4.21 26.71 24.76
CA LEU A 129 -5.11 27.41 25.69
C LEU A 129 -6.51 26.81 25.74
N LEU A 130 -6.83 25.87 24.84
CA LEU A 130 -8.11 25.16 24.88
C LEU A 130 -8.18 24.23 26.08
N ARG A 131 -9.24 24.37 26.88
CA ARG A 131 -9.51 23.45 28.00
C ARG A 131 -10.67 22.53 27.64
N VAL A 132 -10.34 21.31 27.26
CA VAL A 132 -11.32 20.26 26.95
C VAL A 132 -11.53 19.41 28.20
N TYR A 133 -12.77 19.33 28.67
CA TYR A 133 -13.13 18.53 29.83
C TYR A 133 -13.79 17.24 29.36
N TYR A 134 -13.35 16.12 29.95
CA TYR A 134 -13.77 14.78 29.54
C TYR A 134 -14.39 14.00 30.69
N VAL A 135 -15.34 13.15 30.35
CA VAL A 135 -15.78 12.03 31.19
C VAL A 135 -15.26 10.75 30.52
N ARG A 136 -14.30 10.08 31.18
CA ARG A 136 -13.73 8.82 30.69
C ARG A 136 -14.75 7.69 30.83
N GLU A 137 -14.74 6.79 29.87
CA GLU A 137 -15.48 5.53 29.90
C GLU A 137 -14.50 4.35 29.79
N PRO A 138 -14.83 3.17 30.35
CA PRO A 138 -14.02 1.98 30.15
C PRO A 138 -13.91 1.63 28.67
N GLY A 139 -12.69 1.38 28.20
CA GLY A 139 -12.42 0.92 26.84
C GLY A 139 -11.62 -0.38 26.82
N THR A 140 -11.48 -0.90 25.61
CA THR A 140 -10.89 -2.20 25.33
C THR A 140 -9.70 -2.03 24.41
N TYR A 141 -8.50 -2.38 24.87
CA TYR A 141 -7.25 -2.03 24.19
C TYR A 141 -6.31 -3.22 23.97
N ASP A 142 -6.62 -4.38 24.54
CA ASP A 142 -5.79 -5.58 24.49
C ASP A 142 -6.41 -6.63 23.58
N LEU A 143 -5.82 -6.85 22.40
CA LEU A 143 -6.29 -7.84 21.44
C LEU A 143 -6.27 -9.26 22.01
N ALA A 144 -5.25 -9.62 22.80
CA ALA A 144 -5.14 -10.95 23.39
C ALA A 144 -6.27 -11.21 24.39
N ALA A 145 -6.58 -10.22 25.22
CA ALA A 145 -7.71 -10.30 26.16
C ALA A 145 -9.08 -10.37 25.45
N GLN A 146 -9.20 -9.86 24.22
CA GLN A 146 -10.43 -9.91 23.42
C GLN A 146 -10.51 -11.05 22.41
N ARG A 147 -9.53 -11.95 22.39
CA ARG A 147 -9.51 -13.04 21.42
C ARG A 147 -10.77 -13.92 21.47
N GLU A 148 -11.29 -14.17 22.67
CA GLU A 148 -12.49 -15.01 22.88
C GLU A 148 -13.80 -14.30 22.55
N SER A 149 -13.84 -12.96 22.65
CA SER A 149 -15.01 -12.14 22.30
C SER A 149 -15.05 -11.78 20.81
N ALA A 150 -13.93 -11.97 20.08
CA ALA A 150 -13.82 -11.71 18.67
C ALA A 150 -14.82 -12.56 17.86
N THR A 151 -15.49 -11.92 16.89
CA THR A 151 -16.55 -12.55 16.10
C THR A 151 -16.14 -12.71 14.65
N THR A 152 -16.84 -13.56 13.91
CA THR A 152 -16.70 -13.61 12.44
C THR A 152 -17.23 -12.30 11.86
N PRO A 153 -16.41 -11.49 11.17
CA PRO A 153 -16.89 -10.27 10.54
C PRO A 153 -17.84 -10.60 9.38
N PRO A 154 -18.74 -9.68 9.00
CA PRO A 154 -19.49 -9.84 7.75
C PRO A 154 -18.52 -9.83 6.54
N PRO A 155 -18.87 -10.48 5.42
CA PRO A 155 -18.09 -10.37 4.19
C PRO A 155 -17.91 -8.91 3.77
N GLY A 156 -16.65 -8.49 3.61
CA GLY A 156 -16.30 -7.13 3.19
C GLY A 156 -16.27 -6.96 1.67
N ALA A 157 -16.30 -5.69 1.21
CA ALA A 157 -16.06 -5.35 -0.20
C ALA A 157 -14.60 -5.58 -0.63
N PHE A 158 -13.67 -5.63 0.34
CA PHE A 158 -12.25 -5.84 0.15
C PHE A 158 -11.80 -7.04 0.99
N GLY A 159 -10.88 -7.84 0.46
CA GLY A 159 -10.34 -9.01 1.13
C GLY A 159 -11.08 -10.32 0.84
N PRO A 160 -10.57 -11.46 1.33
CA PRO A 160 -11.18 -12.76 1.14
C PRO A 160 -12.45 -12.93 1.98
N PRO A 161 -13.29 -13.95 1.69
CA PRO A 161 -14.34 -14.37 2.61
C PRO A 161 -13.74 -14.62 4.02
N PRO A 162 -14.42 -14.22 5.10
CA PRO A 162 -13.90 -14.38 6.45
C PRO A 162 -13.56 -15.82 6.80
N HIS A 163 -14.46 -16.76 6.47
CA HIS A 163 -14.30 -18.19 6.73
C HIS A 163 -14.38 -18.97 5.41
N THR A 164 -13.42 -19.86 5.18
CA THR A 164 -13.45 -20.85 4.09
C THR A 164 -13.10 -22.24 4.62
N ALA A 165 -13.67 -23.27 3.99
CA ALA A 165 -13.37 -24.67 4.26
C ALA A 165 -13.45 -25.47 2.96
N ILE A 166 -12.39 -26.22 2.65
CA ILE A 166 -12.28 -27.07 1.45
C ILE A 166 -11.81 -28.45 1.92
N GLY A 167 -12.47 -29.52 1.49
CA GLY A 167 -12.18 -30.87 1.97
C GLY A 167 -12.47 -31.06 3.47
N ASP A 168 -11.78 -32.02 4.10
CA ASP A 168 -11.87 -32.31 5.55
C ASP A 168 -10.53 -31.96 6.22
N PHE A 169 -10.39 -30.68 6.60
CA PHE A 169 -9.17 -30.20 7.24
C PHE A 169 -8.86 -30.93 8.55
N GLU A 170 -9.83 -31.11 9.45
CA GLU A 170 -9.59 -31.69 10.77
C GLU A 170 -9.22 -33.19 10.67
N GLY A 171 -9.91 -33.94 9.80
CA GLY A 171 -9.56 -35.33 9.52
C GLY A 171 -8.18 -35.48 8.91
N ALA A 172 -7.84 -34.67 7.91
CA ALA A 172 -6.55 -34.72 7.23
C ALA A 172 -5.39 -34.29 8.15
N PHE A 173 -5.59 -33.26 8.97
CA PHE A 173 -4.58 -32.82 9.94
C PHE A 173 -4.29 -33.89 11.00
N LYS A 174 -5.33 -34.57 11.51
CA LYS A 174 -5.19 -35.66 12.48
C LYS A 174 -4.47 -36.89 11.90
N GLN A 175 -4.64 -37.15 10.60
CA GLN A 175 -4.06 -38.30 9.91
C GLN A 175 -2.67 -38.03 9.33
N ALA A 176 -2.24 -36.77 9.26
CA ALA A 176 -0.95 -36.40 8.69
C ALA A 176 0.21 -37.01 9.47
N ALA A 177 1.22 -37.50 8.75
CA ALA A 177 2.41 -38.12 9.36
C ALA A 177 3.24 -37.10 10.15
N PHE A 178 3.29 -35.86 9.65
CA PHE A 178 3.92 -34.72 10.32
C PHE A 178 2.88 -33.63 10.50
N THR A 179 2.88 -33.01 11.68
CA THR A 179 2.00 -31.89 11.99
C THR A 179 2.78 -30.71 12.60
N LEU A 180 2.31 -29.51 12.30
CA LEU A 180 2.70 -28.26 12.93
C LEU A 180 1.44 -27.56 13.42
N ASP A 181 1.48 -27.02 14.64
CA ASP A 181 0.46 -26.14 15.20
C ASP A 181 1.19 -25.00 15.92
N GLY A 182 1.30 -23.85 15.24
CA GLY A 182 2.08 -22.70 15.69
C GLY A 182 1.21 -21.47 15.90
N HIS A 183 1.56 -20.67 16.91
CA HIS A 183 0.98 -19.36 17.15
C HIS A 183 2.03 -18.27 16.87
N TYR A 184 1.60 -17.19 16.23
CA TYR A 184 2.44 -16.09 15.77
C TYR A 184 1.73 -14.77 16.03
N THR A 185 2.47 -13.72 16.35
CA THR A 185 1.90 -12.39 16.52
C THR A 185 2.67 -11.33 15.72
N THR A 186 1.93 -10.32 15.26
CA THR A 186 2.50 -9.11 14.66
C THR A 186 1.91 -7.90 15.36
N PRO A 187 2.70 -6.86 15.63
CA PRO A 187 2.24 -5.69 16.35
C PRO A 187 1.41 -4.76 15.46
N ASP A 188 0.84 -3.73 16.06
CA ASP A 188 0.35 -2.58 15.33
C ASP A 188 1.51 -1.84 14.65
N HIS A 189 1.32 -1.41 13.40
CA HIS A 189 2.36 -0.71 12.64
C HIS A 189 1.84 0.62 12.07
N ALA A 190 2.70 1.64 12.05
CA ALA A 190 2.41 2.94 11.48
C ALA A 190 2.92 3.03 10.04
N HIS A 191 2.24 3.80 9.18
CA HIS A 191 2.72 4.03 7.81
C HIS A 191 4.04 4.81 7.74
N ALA A 192 4.28 5.66 8.75
CA ALA A 192 5.45 6.53 8.88
C ALA A 192 5.84 7.28 7.58
N MET A 193 4.86 7.67 6.75
CA MET A 193 5.14 8.44 5.53
C MET A 193 5.80 9.76 5.86
N MET A 194 6.79 10.18 5.05
CA MET A 194 7.65 11.30 5.43
C MET A 194 6.94 12.66 5.37
N GLU A 195 6.07 12.87 4.39
CA GLU A 195 5.17 14.02 4.34
C GLU A 195 3.95 13.77 5.25
N PRO A 196 3.73 14.59 6.29
CA PRO A 196 2.50 14.55 7.09
C PRO A 196 1.25 14.73 6.24
N HIS A 197 0.10 14.25 6.71
CA HIS A 197 -1.18 14.63 6.12
C HIS A 197 -1.35 16.14 6.22
N ALA A 198 -1.65 16.76 5.08
CA ALA A 198 -1.76 18.20 4.98
C ALA A 198 -2.76 18.57 3.90
N THR A 199 -3.50 19.64 4.16
CA THR A 199 -4.53 20.16 3.27
C THR A 199 -4.59 21.68 3.34
N ILE A 200 -4.72 22.34 2.18
CA ILE A 200 -5.17 23.72 2.04
C ILE A 200 -6.59 23.69 1.50
N ALA A 201 -7.54 24.31 2.19
CA ALA A 201 -8.92 24.41 1.73
C ALA A 201 -9.30 25.86 1.44
N GLN A 202 -10.06 26.07 0.36
CA GLN A 202 -10.60 27.36 -0.03
C GLN A 202 -12.05 27.22 -0.49
N TRP A 203 -12.92 28.08 0.02
CA TRP A 203 -14.30 28.22 -0.44
C TRP A 203 -14.45 29.43 -1.38
N GLN A 204 -15.26 29.25 -2.42
CA GLN A 204 -15.75 30.30 -3.31
C GLN A 204 -17.26 30.13 -3.45
N GLY A 205 -18.02 30.86 -2.62
CA GLY A 205 -19.43 30.54 -2.42
C GLY A 205 -19.58 29.11 -1.90
N GLU A 206 -20.32 28.28 -2.63
CA GLU A 206 -20.52 26.86 -2.29
C GLU A 206 -19.46 25.92 -2.86
N LYS A 207 -18.54 26.42 -3.69
CA LYS A 207 -17.47 25.61 -4.30
C LYS A 207 -16.27 25.51 -3.36
N LEU A 208 -15.79 24.30 -3.16
CA LEU A 208 -14.68 23.95 -2.27
C LEU A 208 -13.52 23.37 -3.10
N THR A 209 -12.36 24.04 -3.05
CA THR A 209 -11.11 23.51 -3.60
C THR A 209 -10.18 23.10 -2.47
N LEU A 210 -9.64 21.88 -2.54
CA LEU A 210 -8.61 21.38 -1.64
C LEU A 210 -7.34 21.03 -2.42
N TRP A 211 -6.22 21.56 -1.94
CA TRP A 211 -4.90 21.00 -2.23
C TRP A 211 -4.52 20.09 -1.07
N THR A 212 -4.46 18.79 -1.31
CA THR A 212 -4.37 17.77 -0.25
C THR A 212 -3.40 16.66 -0.64
N SER A 213 -3.12 15.76 0.29
CA SER A 213 -2.24 14.61 0.10
C SER A 213 -3.05 13.32 0.21
N ILE A 214 -3.54 12.81 -0.92
CA ILE A 214 -4.53 11.70 -0.97
C ILE A 214 -4.27 10.76 -2.16
N GLN A 215 -4.42 9.45 -1.95
CA GLN A 215 -4.13 8.40 -2.93
C GLN A 215 -5.25 8.19 -3.95
N GLN A 216 -6.51 8.40 -3.53
CA GLN A 216 -7.71 8.13 -4.33
C GLN A 216 -8.54 9.41 -4.51
N MET A 217 -8.46 10.06 -5.67
CA MET A 217 -9.17 11.30 -5.95
C MET A 217 -10.70 11.13 -5.89
N ASN A 218 -11.26 10.19 -6.66
CA ASN A 218 -12.71 9.97 -6.67
C ASN A 218 -13.27 9.58 -5.28
N TRP A 219 -12.58 8.68 -4.56
CA TRP A 219 -13.02 8.31 -3.21
C TRP A 219 -12.97 9.52 -2.27
N GLY A 220 -11.93 10.36 -2.39
CA GLY A 220 -11.82 11.59 -1.63
C GLY A 220 -12.97 12.55 -1.89
N VAL A 221 -13.30 12.82 -3.17
CA VAL A 221 -14.43 13.67 -3.55
C VAL A 221 -15.74 13.12 -2.99
N ARG A 222 -15.98 11.81 -3.15
CA ARG A 222 -17.17 11.13 -2.62
C ARG A 222 -17.27 11.26 -1.11
N ASP A 223 -16.21 10.90 -0.40
CA ASP A 223 -16.23 10.79 1.06
C ASP A 223 -16.29 12.18 1.70
N LEU A 224 -15.66 13.19 1.10
CA LEU A 224 -15.76 14.57 1.57
C LEU A 224 -17.15 15.15 1.34
N ALA A 225 -17.74 14.93 0.15
CA ALA A 225 -19.11 15.35 -0.15
C ALA A 225 -20.11 14.77 0.85
N LYS A 226 -20.00 13.46 1.13
CA LYS A 226 -20.85 12.76 2.09
C LYS A 226 -20.65 13.31 3.49
N THR A 227 -19.41 13.47 3.93
CA THR A 227 -19.03 13.96 5.26
C THR A 227 -19.57 15.37 5.51
N LEU A 228 -19.38 16.29 4.57
CA LEU A 228 -19.82 17.69 4.67
C LEU A 228 -21.30 17.91 4.30
N GLY A 229 -21.96 16.93 3.70
CA GLY A 229 -23.35 17.05 3.24
C GLY A 229 -23.53 18.00 2.05
N ILE A 230 -22.55 18.09 1.14
CA ILE A 230 -22.59 18.97 -0.04
C ILE A 230 -22.53 18.18 -1.36
N PRO A 231 -22.96 18.75 -2.50
CA PRO A 231 -22.84 18.09 -3.80
C PRO A 231 -21.38 17.78 -4.18
N LYS A 232 -21.13 16.60 -4.78
CA LYS A 232 -19.80 16.20 -5.28
C LYS A 232 -19.23 17.21 -6.28
N ASP A 233 -20.07 17.75 -7.17
CA ASP A 233 -19.69 18.74 -8.19
C ASP A 233 -19.27 20.09 -7.60
N ASN A 234 -19.45 20.29 -6.30
CA ASN A 234 -18.94 21.45 -5.57
C ASN A 234 -17.53 21.22 -5.03
N ILE A 235 -16.95 20.03 -5.16
CA ILE A 235 -15.63 19.69 -4.61
C ILE A 235 -14.62 19.52 -5.74
N HIS A 236 -13.46 20.16 -5.57
CA HIS A 236 -12.30 20.02 -6.44
C HIS A 236 -11.08 19.64 -5.61
N LEU A 237 -10.51 18.46 -5.86
CA LEU A 237 -9.27 18.01 -5.20
C LEU A 237 -8.07 18.13 -6.15
N ILE A 238 -6.94 18.56 -5.60
CA ILE A 238 -5.65 18.71 -6.27
C ILE A 238 -4.56 18.07 -5.41
N SER A 239 -3.80 17.13 -5.96
CA SER A 239 -2.77 16.35 -5.27
C SER A 239 -1.72 15.76 -6.25
N PRO A 240 -1.01 16.62 -7.03
CA PRO A 240 -0.06 16.17 -8.05
C PRO A 240 1.16 15.44 -7.46
N TYR A 241 1.64 15.85 -6.28
CA TYR A 241 2.77 15.24 -5.58
C TYR A 241 2.40 14.87 -4.16
N ILE A 242 2.75 13.64 -3.76
CA ILE A 242 2.46 13.07 -2.44
C ILE A 242 3.76 12.45 -1.90
N GLY A 243 4.18 12.85 -0.72
CA GLY A 243 5.44 12.42 -0.07
C GLY A 243 5.28 11.10 0.69
N GLY A 244 4.79 10.08 -0.01
CA GLY A 244 4.47 8.76 0.53
C GLY A 244 3.08 8.70 1.16
N GLY A 245 2.50 7.49 1.18
CA GLY A 245 1.16 7.24 1.72
C GLY A 245 0.99 5.81 2.25
N PHE A 246 1.47 4.82 1.49
CA PHE A 246 1.54 3.41 1.94
C PHE A 246 0.22 2.82 2.45
N GLY A 247 -0.93 3.37 2.03
CA GLY A 247 -2.27 2.99 2.49
C GLY A 247 -2.91 4.01 3.45
N GLY A 248 -2.10 4.77 4.20
CA GLY A 248 -2.57 5.73 5.20
C GLY A 248 -3.14 7.03 4.62
N LYS A 249 -2.98 7.26 3.32
CA LYS A 249 -3.60 8.37 2.57
C LYS A 249 -4.71 7.87 1.64
N GLY A 250 -5.42 6.80 2.02
CA GLY A 250 -6.40 6.11 1.16
C GLY A 250 -7.49 7.05 0.62
N THR A 251 -8.24 7.68 1.52
CA THR A 251 -9.25 8.71 1.19
C THR A 251 -9.13 9.90 2.19
N ILE A 252 -10.15 10.75 2.31
CA ILE A 252 -10.18 11.86 3.28
C ILE A 252 -10.14 11.38 4.74
N LEU A 253 -9.32 12.06 5.53
CA LEU A 253 -9.21 11.94 6.98
C LEU A 253 -9.40 13.32 7.63
N CYS A 254 -9.07 13.46 8.92
CA CYS A 254 -9.41 14.66 9.69
C CYS A 254 -8.79 15.95 9.12
N ASP A 255 -7.60 15.91 8.50
CA ASP A 255 -6.91 17.09 7.99
C ASP A 255 -7.73 17.77 6.89
N ALA A 256 -8.27 17.00 5.95
CA ALA A 256 -9.07 17.50 4.84
C ALA A 256 -10.42 18.06 5.30
N VAL A 257 -11.10 17.34 6.20
CA VAL A 257 -12.40 17.76 6.75
C VAL A 257 -12.24 19.02 7.59
N LEU A 258 -11.26 19.06 8.50
CA LEU A 258 -11.05 20.20 9.39
C LEU A 258 -10.50 21.41 8.66
N ALA A 259 -9.66 21.24 7.62
CA ALA A 259 -9.27 22.35 6.76
C ALA A 259 -10.50 22.98 6.07
N ALA A 260 -11.41 22.16 5.53
CA ALA A 260 -12.64 22.64 4.90
C ALA A 260 -13.53 23.41 5.88
N LEU A 261 -13.76 22.86 7.08
CA LEU A 261 -14.56 23.52 8.12
C LEU A 261 -13.89 24.82 8.61
N ALA A 262 -12.58 24.79 8.83
CA ALA A 262 -11.81 25.95 9.26
C ALA A 262 -11.81 27.07 8.22
N ALA A 263 -11.64 26.75 6.93
CA ALA A 263 -11.69 27.74 5.86
C ALA A 263 -13.07 28.40 5.76
N ARG A 264 -14.14 27.63 5.98
CA ARG A 264 -15.51 28.16 6.04
C ARG A 264 -15.70 29.10 7.23
N ALA A 265 -15.28 28.67 8.43
CA ALA A 265 -15.41 29.46 9.65
C ALA A 265 -14.57 30.75 9.63
N ALA A 266 -13.37 30.70 9.02
CA ALA A 266 -12.46 31.84 8.93
C ALA A 266 -12.80 32.81 7.77
N GLY A 267 -13.68 32.42 6.84
CA GLY A 267 -14.02 33.22 5.66
C GLY A 267 -12.84 33.45 4.69
N ARG A 268 -11.79 32.63 4.77
CA ARG A 268 -10.57 32.71 3.94
C ARG A 268 -9.90 31.34 3.85
N PRO A 269 -8.95 31.12 2.91
CA PRO A 269 -8.26 29.84 2.84
C PRO A 269 -7.54 29.52 4.14
N VAL A 270 -7.57 28.25 4.52
CA VAL A 270 -6.86 27.73 5.70
C VAL A 270 -6.00 26.55 5.25
N LYS A 271 -4.74 26.54 5.70
CA LYS A 271 -3.85 25.41 5.55
C LYS A 271 -3.63 24.69 6.88
N VAL A 272 -3.65 23.37 6.82
CA VAL A 272 -3.48 22.45 7.96
C VAL A 272 -2.43 21.42 7.60
N ALA A 273 -1.56 21.10 8.54
CA ALA A 273 -0.68 19.93 8.48
C ALA A 273 -0.72 19.25 9.84
N LEU A 274 -0.90 17.93 9.88
CA LEU A 274 -0.92 17.20 11.14
C LEU A 274 0.49 17.17 11.74
N PRO A 275 0.66 17.58 13.01
CA PRO A 275 1.91 17.37 13.71
C PRO A 275 2.23 15.87 13.75
N ARG A 276 3.50 15.51 13.52
CA ARG A 276 3.93 14.10 13.52
C ARG A 276 3.45 13.32 14.76
N PRO A 277 3.55 13.87 16.00
CA PRO A 277 3.13 13.13 17.20
C PRO A 277 1.62 12.82 17.26
N LEU A 278 0.81 13.58 16.53
CA LEU A 278 -0.63 13.39 16.48
C LEU A 278 -0.98 12.20 15.58
N MET A 279 -0.27 12.03 14.47
CA MET A 279 -0.62 11.14 13.35
C MET A 279 -0.79 9.67 13.75
N PHE A 280 0.07 9.15 14.61
CA PHE A 280 0.10 7.73 14.98
C PHE A 280 -1.17 7.27 15.73
N ASN A 281 -1.83 8.18 16.44
CA ASN A 281 -3.05 7.89 17.18
C ASN A 281 -4.29 8.56 16.57
N ASN A 282 -4.13 9.55 15.70
CA ASN A 282 -5.23 10.26 15.06
C ASN A 282 -5.67 9.64 13.73
N LEU A 283 -4.72 9.09 12.98
CA LEU A 283 -4.97 8.51 11.66
C LEU A 283 -5.23 7.01 11.80
N THR A 284 -4.79 6.24 10.82
CA THR A 284 -4.94 4.79 10.80
C THR A 284 -3.62 4.09 11.06
N HIS A 285 -3.67 2.81 11.44
CA HIS A 285 -2.52 1.93 11.59
C HIS A 285 -2.81 0.57 10.95
N ARG A 286 -1.79 -0.25 10.70
CA ARG A 286 -2.02 -1.68 10.46
C ARG A 286 -2.44 -2.33 11.78
N PRO A 287 -3.56 -3.07 11.83
CA PRO A 287 -3.94 -3.80 13.03
C PRO A 287 -2.91 -4.88 13.40
N ALA A 288 -2.63 -5.01 14.69
CA ALA A 288 -1.98 -6.18 15.25
C ALA A 288 -2.76 -7.45 14.92
N THR A 289 -2.02 -8.57 14.83
CA THR A 289 -2.62 -9.87 14.56
C THR A 289 -2.16 -10.92 15.57
N ILE A 290 -3.07 -11.77 16.00
CA ILE A 290 -2.75 -13.09 16.57
C ILE A 290 -3.10 -14.11 15.49
N GLN A 291 -2.18 -15.00 15.14
CA GLN A 291 -2.34 -15.97 14.07
C GLN A 291 -2.05 -17.38 14.58
N ARG A 292 -2.86 -18.35 14.17
CA ARG A 292 -2.62 -19.78 14.41
C ARG A 292 -2.55 -20.50 13.07
N ILE A 293 -1.43 -21.16 12.82
CA ILE A 293 -1.18 -21.91 11.59
C ILE A 293 -1.01 -23.38 11.92
N ARG A 294 -1.78 -24.22 11.24
CA ARG A 294 -1.78 -25.67 11.36
C ARG A 294 -1.44 -26.30 10.01
N LEU A 295 -0.34 -27.04 9.93
CA LEU A 295 0.10 -27.72 8.71
C LEU A 295 0.18 -29.22 8.94
N GLY A 296 -0.37 -30.02 8.04
CA GLY A 296 -0.20 -31.47 7.98
C GLY A 296 0.50 -31.86 6.69
N ALA A 297 1.52 -32.72 6.77
CA ALA A 297 2.21 -33.25 5.59
C ALA A 297 2.49 -34.75 5.68
N ASN A 298 2.70 -35.34 4.51
CA ASN A 298 3.24 -36.68 4.35
C ASN A 298 4.78 -36.69 4.48
N PRO A 299 5.41 -37.87 4.66
CA PRO A 299 6.88 -37.97 4.75
C PRO A 299 7.64 -37.48 3.50
N ASP A 300 6.99 -37.44 2.33
CA ASP A 300 7.57 -36.91 1.10
C ASP A 300 7.52 -35.36 1.02
N GLY A 301 6.96 -34.71 2.04
CA GLY A 301 6.81 -33.27 2.14
C GLY A 301 5.56 -32.71 1.46
N THR A 302 4.67 -33.53 0.92
CA THR A 302 3.40 -33.05 0.36
C THR A 302 2.44 -32.61 1.46
N LEU A 303 1.95 -31.37 1.39
CA LEU A 303 0.94 -30.83 2.30
C LEU A 303 -0.42 -31.51 2.05
N THR A 304 -1.00 -32.07 3.09
CA THR A 304 -2.33 -32.70 3.07
C THR A 304 -3.38 -31.84 3.76
N ALA A 305 -2.97 -31.02 4.73
CA ALA A 305 -3.83 -30.14 5.51
C ALA A 305 -3.19 -28.76 5.73
N ILE A 306 -3.93 -27.69 5.52
CA ILE A 306 -3.49 -26.31 5.79
C ILE A 306 -4.60 -25.48 6.43
N GLY A 307 -4.36 -25.06 7.66
CA GLY A 307 -5.28 -24.28 8.49
C GLY A 307 -4.64 -22.96 8.88
N HIS A 308 -5.36 -21.85 8.72
CA HIS A 308 -4.91 -20.53 9.19
C HIS A 308 -6.07 -19.73 9.78
N GLU A 309 -5.97 -19.43 11.06
CA GLU A 309 -6.91 -18.60 11.81
C GLU A 309 -6.20 -17.31 12.23
N SER A 310 -6.84 -16.16 12.08
CA SER A 310 -6.29 -14.88 12.49
C SER A 310 -7.31 -14.01 13.22
N TRP A 311 -6.88 -13.41 14.31
CA TRP A 311 -7.59 -12.41 15.10
C TRP A 311 -6.93 -11.06 14.90
N SER A 312 -7.74 -10.03 14.68
CA SER A 312 -7.32 -8.63 14.68
C SER A 312 -8.38 -7.79 15.39
N GLY A 313 -8.02 -6.57 15.80
CA GLY A 313 -8.93 -5.65 16.46
C GLY A 313 -9.13 -4.37 15.66
N ASN A 314 -10.29 -3.75 15.81
CA ASN A 314 -10.59 -2.46 15.19
C ASN A 314 -11.70 -1.73 15.94
N LEU A 315 -11.90 -0.44 15.64
CA LEU A 315 -13.09 0.29 16.05
C LEU A 315 -14.36 -0.43 15.58
N ARG A 316 -15.47 -0.19 16.28
CA ARG A 316 -16.77 -0.76 15.93
C ARG A 316 -17.16 -0.43 14.48
N GLY A 317 -17.45 -1.49 13.72
CA GLY A 317 -17.77 -1.41 12.29
C GLY A 317 -16.54 -1.41 11.36
N GLY A 318 -15.34 -1.39 11.92
CA GLY A 318 -14.08 -1.53 11.20
C GLY A 318 -13.93 -2.91 10.56
N ARG A 319 -12.81 -3.10 9.84
CA ARG A 319 -12.51 -4.32 9.07
C ARG A 319 -11.40 -5.11 9.74
N THR A 320 -11.34 -6.41 9.46
CA THR A 320 -10.21 -7.26 9.84
C THR A 320 -8.96 -6.94 9.03
N GLU A 321 -7.79 -7.21 9.62
CA GLU A 321 -6.58 -7.44 8.85
C GLU A 321 -6.67 -8.83 8.20
N ALA A 322 -6.65 -8.90 6.87
CA ALA A 322 -6.95 -10.10 6.11
C ALA A 322 -5.78 -11.10 6.03
N ALA A 323 -5.16 -11.44 7.16
CA ALA A 323 -3.90 -12.20 7.23
C ALA A 323 -3.96 -13.62 6.63
N THR A 324 -5.16 -14.17 6.40
CA THR A 324 -5.34 -15.49 5.74
C THR A 324 -5.27 -15.44 4.22
N ALA A 325 -5.22 -14.26 3.60
CA ALA A 325 -5.33 -14.10 2.15
C ALA A 325 -4.29 -14.93 1.37
N SER A 326 -3.01 -14.88 1.76
CA SER A 326 -1.94 -15.65 1.11
C SER A 326 -2.13 -17.15 1.25
N THR A 327 -2.58 -17.62 2.42
CA THR A 327 -2.74 -19.06 2.70
C THR A 327 -3.72 -19.72 1.75
N ARG A 328 -4.73 -18.99 1.26
CA ARG A 328 -5.75 -19.56 0.38
C ARG A 328 -5.19 -20.05 -0.95
N THR A 329 -4.16 -19.38 -1.49
CA THR A 329 -3.72 -19.59 -2.88
C THR A 329 -2.22 -19.83 -3.06
N LEU A 330 -1.40 -19.64 -2.03
CA LEU A 330 0.05 -19.76 -2.16
C LEU A 330 0.51 -21.21 -2.35
N TYR A 331 0.13 -22.13 -1.45
CA TYR A 331 0.59 -23.52 -1.50
C TYR A 331 -0.56 -24.49 -1.72
N ALA A 332 -0.24 -25.66 -2.29
CA ALA A 332 -1.12 -26.80 -2.39
C ALA A 332 -1.59 -27.30 -1.00
N GLY A 333 -2.45 -28.32 -1.01
CA GLY A 333 -3.07 -28.87 0.19
C GLY A 333 -4.56 -29.04 -0.02
N ALA A 334 -5.00 -30.29 -0.18
CA ALA A 334 -6.38 -30.61 -0.58
C ALA A 334 -7.41 -30.29 0.51
N ASN A 335 -6.99 -30.27 1.78
CA ASN A 335 -7.86 -30.01 2.92
C ASN A 335 -7.46 -28.71 3.59
N ARG A 336 -8.35 -27.73 3.60
CA ARG A 336 -8.04 -26.34 3.92
C ARG A 336 -9.09 -25.73 4.82
N MET A 337 -8.64 -24.87 5.73
CA MET A 337 -9.51 -24.03 6.53
C MET A 337 -8.87 -22.66 6.74
N THR A 338 -9.59 -21.59 6.43
CA THR A 338 -9.18 -20.24 6.83
C THR A 338 -10.26 -19.53 7.63
N ARG A 339 -9.87 -18.77 8.66
CA ARG A 339 -10.81 -18.01 9.49
C ARG A 339 -10.22 -16.66 9.90
N LEU A 340 -11.01 -15.61 9.71
CA LEU A 340 -10.77 -14.28 10.24
C LEU A 340 -11.75 -13.99 11.37
N TYR A 341 -11.23 -13.41 12.44
CA TYR A 341 -11.99 -12.96 13.61
C TYR A 341 -11.67 -11.49 13.90
N LEU A 342 -12.70 -10.74 14.28
CA LEU A 342 -12.63 -9.31 14.58
C LEU A 342 -13.04 -9.06 16.03
N ALA A 343 -12.11 -8.52 16.83
CA ALA A 343 -12.39 -7.92 18.11
C ALA A 343 -12.76 -6.45 17.94
N GLU A 344 -13.65 -5.93 18.79
CA GLU A 344 -13.85 -4.48 18.92
C GLU A 344 -12.81 -3.93 19.90
N LEU A 345 -11.94 -3.03 19.41
CA LEU A 345 -10.94 -2.30 20.20
C LEU A 345 -11.16 -0.80 20.07
N ASP A 346 -10.90 -0.07 21.15
CA ASP A 346 -11.03 1.39 21.24
C ASP A 346 -9.66 2.08 21.06
N LEU A 347 -8.87 1.57 20.10
CA LEU A 347 -7.64 2.18 19.59
C LEU A 347 -7.97 3.03 18.35
N ALA A 348 -6.97 3.74 17.79
CA ALA A 348 -7.15 4.42 16.52
C ALA A 348 -7.61 3.44 15.41
N GLU A 349 -8.20 3.93 14.32
CA GLU A 349 -8.78 3.01 13.33
C GLU A 349 -7.71 2.13 12.66
N GLY A 350 -7.90 0.82 12.77
CA GLY A 350 -7.14 -0.17 12.02
C GLY A 350 -7.51 -0.13 10.54
N SER A 351 -6.53 0.00 9.63
CA SER A 351 -6.80 0.10 8.20
C SER A 351 -5.61 -0.32 7.34
N ALA A 352 -5.70 -0.04 6.04
CA ALA A 352 -4.70 -0.46 5.08
C ALA A 352 -3.32 0.16 5.34
N MET A 353 -2.32 -0.70 5.51
CA MET A 353 -0.90 -0.41 5.30
C MET A 353 -0.37 -1.39 4.25
N ARG A 354 0.59 -0.97 3.42
CA ARG A 354 1.16 -1.69 2.26
C ARG A 354 1.05 -3.22 2.35
N ALA A 355 0.36 -3.84 1.39
CA ALA A 355 -0.03 -5.26 1.43
C ALA A 355 -0.89 -5.62 2.66
N PRO A 356 -2.07 -4.99 2.86
CA PRO A 356 -2.99 -5.36 3.94
C PRO A 356 -3.39 -6.82 3.82
N GLY A 357 -3.27 -7.57 4.92
CA GLY A 357 -3.41 -9.01 4.98
C GLY A 357 -2.10 -9.74 4.68
N GLU A 358 -1.63 -9.71 3.44
CA GLU A 358 -0.47 -10.51 3.01
C GLU A 358 0.84 -10.16 3.73
N ALA A 359 1.07 -8.91 4.15
CA ALA A 359 2.27 -8.59 4.94
C ALA A 359 2.31 -9.37 6.28
N PRO A 360 1.39 -9.16 7.23
CA PRO A 360 1.39 -9.91 8.49
C PRO A 360 1.06 -11.40 8.30
N GLY A 361 0.24 -11.75 7.31
CA GLY A 361 -0.08 -13.14 6.98
C GLY A 361 1.15 -13.96 6.56
N MET A 362 2.01 -13.36 5.72
CA MET A 362 3.26 -14.00 5.29
C MET A 362 4.32 -13.99 6.40
N MET A 363 4.29 -13.03 7.34
CA MET A 363 5.18 -13.05 8.52
C MET A 363 4.99 -14.33 9.36
N ALA A 364 3.76 -14.85 9.45
CA ALA A 364 3.45 -16.09 10.14
C ALA A 364 3.59 -17.32 9.22
N LEU A 365 2.96 -17.31 8.03
CA LEU A 365 2.92 -18.46 7.12
C LEU A 365 4.32 -18.93 6.72
N GLU A 366 5.22 -18.00 6.41
CA GLU A 366 6.54 -18.36 5.91
C GLU A 366 7.51 -18.81 7.00
N ILE A 367 7.27 -18.47 8.27
CA ILE A 367 7.94 -19.12 9.41
C ILE A 367 7.37 -20.54 9.56
N ALA A 368 6.05 -20.71 9.55
CA ALA A 368 5.42 -22.03 9.68
C ALA A 368 5.89 -23.02 8.60
N MET A 369 6.03 -22.55 7.35
CA MET A 369 6.59 -23.34 6.26
C MET A 369 8.05 -23.75 6.49
N ASP A 370 8.86 -22.88 7.09
CA ASP A 370 10.26 -23.17 7.41
C ASP A 370 10.38 -24.16 8.58
N GLU A 371 9.55 -24.02 9.62
CA GLU A 371 9.44 -24.97 10.74
C GLU A 371 8.97 -26.36 10.28
N MET A 372 8.01 -26.40 9.35
CA MET A 372 7.53 -27.67 8.80
C MET A 372 8.59 -28.36 7.94
N ALA A 373 9.32 -27.60 7.12
CA ALA A 373 10.46 -28.12 6.36
C ALA A 373 11.53 -28.70 7.29
N GLU A 374 11.83 -28.02 8.40
CA GLU A 374 12.74 -28.51 9.43
C GLU A 374 12.25 -29.81 10.10
N LYS A 375 10.98 -29.91 10.47
CA LYS A 375 10.40 -31.16 11.03
C LYS A 375 10.51 -32.35 10.08
N LEU A 376 10.50 -32.09 8.78
CA LEU A 376 10.62 -33.08 7.71
C LEU A 376 12.08 -33.38 7.33
N ASP A 377 13.06 -32.72 7.95
CA ASP A 377 14.47 -32.73 7.53
C ASP A 377 14.63 -32.40 6.04
N MET A 378 13.90 -31.38 5.59
CA MET A 378 13.81 -30.97 4.19
C MET A 378 14.32 -29.54 4.00
N ASP A 379 15.02 -29.33 2.88
CA ASP A 379 15.38 -27.98 2.46
C ASP A 379 14.11 -27.11 2.25
N PRO A 380 14.05 -25.89 2.81
CA PRO A 380 12.84 -25.06 2.77
C PRO A 380 12.52 -24.47 1.39
N VAL A 381 13.49 -24.39 0.46
CA VAL A 381 13.22 -24.07 -0.95
C VAL A 381 12.54 -25.27 -1.61
N LYS A 382 13.10 -26.47 -1.45
CA LYS A 382 12.52 -27.72 -1.98
C LYS A 382 11.10 -27.96 -1.44
N PHE A 383 10.86 -27.76 -0.15
CA PHE A 383 9.54 -27.93 0.46
C PHE A 383 8.48 -27.04 -0.18
N ARG A 384 8.82 -25.79 -0.48
CA ARG A 384 7.93 -24.85 -1.19
C ARG A 384 7.71 -25.24 -2.64
N VAL A 385 8.73 -25.74 -3.32
CA VAL A 385 8.64 -26.22 -4.72
C VAL A 385 7.72 -27.44 -4.84
N ILE A 386 7.83 -28.42 -3.94
CA ILE A 386 6.95 -29.61 -3.94
C ILE A 386 5.50 -29.23 -3.66
N ASN A 387 5.27 -28.16 -2.90
CA ASN A 387 3.93 -27.67 -2.55
C ASN A 387 3.45 -26.51 -3.44
N ASP A 388 4.04 -26.32 -4.62
CA ASP A 388 3.51 -25.40 -5.63
C ASP A 388 2.14 -25.87 -6.14
N THR A 389 1.34 -24.93 -6.66
CA THR A 389 0.04 -25.21 -7.27
C THR A 389 -0.17 -24.30 -8.47
N GLN A 390 -0.60 -24.87 -9.60
CA GLN A 390 -0.88 -24.13 -10.83
C GLN A 390 -2.36 -23.72 -10.98
N VAL A 391 -3.18 -24.08 -9.98
CA VAL A 391 -4.60 -23.74 -9.87
C VAL A 391 -4.91 -23.09 -8.53
N ASP A 392 -6.04 -22.40 -8.44
CA ASP A 392 -6.61 -21.96 -7.18
C ASP A 392 -6.97 -23.20 -6.33
N PRO A 393 -6.32 -23.45 -5.17
CA PRO A 393 -6.58 -24.64 -4.36
C PRO A 393 -8.01 -24.73 -3.83
N GLU A 394 -8.72 -23.60 -3.73
CA GLU A 394 -10.12 -23.60 -3.32
C GLU A 394 -11.07 -23.78 -4.52
N GLN A 395 -10.58 -23.61 -5.76
CA GLN A 395 -11.34 -23.75 -7.00
C GLN A 395 -10.45 -24.38 -8.10
N PRO A 396 -10.21 -25.70 -8.10
CA PRO A 396 -9.20 -26.32 -8.97
C PRO A 396 -9.42 -26.14 -10.49
N ASP A 397 -10.66 -25.86 -10.93
CA ASP A 397 -10.97 -25.53 -12.33
C ASP A 397 -10.47 -24.12 -12.75
N ARG A 398 -10.09 -23.28 -11.78
CA ARG A 398 -9.60 -21.92 -11.98
C ARG A 398 -8.07 -21.93 -11.95
N THR A 399 -7.45 -21.86 -13.11
CA THR A 399 -5.98 -21.79 -13.24
C THR A 399 -5.44 -20.41 -12.88
N PHE A 400 -4.17 -20.32 -12.47
CA PHE A 400 -3.49 -19.02 -12.46
C PHE A 400 -3.29 -18.51 -13.88
N SER A 401 -3.43 -17.20 -14.09
CA SER A 401 -3.15 -16.59 -15.41
C SER A 401 -1.69 -16.79 -15.81
N LYS A 402 -0.79 -16.52 -14.85
CA LYS A 402 0.64 -16.85 -14.87
C LYS A 402 1.14 -17.04 -13.44
N ARG A 403 1.99 -18.04 -13.23
CA ARG A 403 2.64 -18.32 -11.94
C ARG A 403 4.04 -18.89 -12.13
N GLN A 404 5.04 -18.12 -11.73
CA GLN A 404 6.46 -18.50 -11.79
C GLN A 404 7.11 -18.53 -10.40
N LEU A 405 6.39 -19.02 -9.37
CA LEU A 405 6.92 -19.09 -7.99
C LEU A 405 8.15 -20.00 -7.90
N VAL A 406 8.08 -21.20 -8.49
CA VAL A 406 9.20 -22.16 -8.50
C VAL A 406 10.44 -21.56 -9.17
N GLU A 407 10.25 -20.82 -10.26
CA GLU A 407 11.36 -20.15 -10.94
C GLU A 407 11.94 -18.99 -10.12
N CYS A 408 11.12 -18.24 -9.39
CA CYS A 408 11.60 -17.23 -8.45
C CYS A 408 12.45 -17.86 -7.34
N LEU A 409 11.99 -18.99 -6.79
CA LEU A 409 12.69 -19.74 -5.75
C LEU A 409 14.04 -20.28 -6.24
N ASN A 410 14.07 -20.94 -7.39
CA ASN A 410 15.29 -21.52 -7.95
C ASN A 410 16.29 -20.43 -8.37
N THR A 411 15.84 -19.41 -9.10
CA THR A 411 16.68 -18.27 -9.50
C THR A 411 17.26 -17.56 -8.28
N GLY A 412 16.44 -17.36 -7.24
CA GLY A 412 16.88 -16.73 -6.00
C GLY A 412 17.89 -17.60 -5.26
N ALA A 413 17.65 -18.91 -5.16
CA ALA A 413 18.56 -19.85 -4.52
C ALA A 413 19.93 -19.86 -5.21
N ASP A 414 19.95 -19.93 -6.55
CA ASP A 414 21.17 -19.92 -7.34
C ASP A 414 21.92 -18.59 -7.19
N ARG A 415 21.22 -17.47 -7.41
CA ARG A 415 21.82 -16.12 -7.35
C ARG A 415 22.35 -15.79 -5.96
N PHE A 416 21.62 -16.17 -4.92
CA PHE A 416 22.02 -15.91 -3.53
C PHE A 416 23.14 -16.85 -3.05
N GLY A 417 23.38 -17.95 -3.78
CA GLY A 417 24.31 -19.01 -3.40
C GLY A 417 23.81 -19.86 -2.23
N TRP A 418 22.52 -20.21 -2.25
CA TRP A 418 21.82 -20.97 -1.22
C TRP A 418 22.52 -22.29 -0.85
N ALA A 419 23.15 -22.96 -1.81
CA ALA A 419 23.92 -24.19 -1.55
C ALA A 419 25.07 -24.04 -0.55
N ARG A 420 25.51 -22.80 -0.25
CA ARG A 420 26.53 -22.52 0.79
C ARG A 420 25.95 -22.34 2.19
N ARG A 421 24.62 -22.33 2.34
CA ARG A 421 23.94 -22.25 3.65
C ARG A 421 24.27 -23.50 4.46
N ASN A 422 24.58 -23.32 5.75
CA ASN A 422 24.58 -24.45 6.67
C ASN A 422 23.13 -24.74 7.08
N PRO A 423 22.59 -25.94 6.82
CA PRO A 423 21.22 -26.25 7.18
C PRO A 423 21.02 -26.34 8.70
N LEU A 424 22.08 -26.65 9.46
CA LEU A 424 22.04 -26.67 10.91
C LEU A 424 22.20 -25.24 11.46
N PRO A 425 21.30 -24.77 12.33
CA PRO A 425 21.38 -23.42 12.88
C PRO A 425 22.55 -23.29 13.88
N GLY A 426 23.01 -22.06 14.12
CA GLY A 426 24.03 -21.77 15.14
C GLY A 426 25.42 -22.32 14.84
N LYS A 427 25.75 -22.56 13.57
CA LYS A 427 27.03 -23.21 13.17
C LYS A 427 28.08 -22.30 12.58
N LYS A 428 27.74 -21.07 12.20
CA LYS A 428 28.66 -20.16 11.52
C LYS A 428 28.87 -18.89 12.36
N LEU A 429 29.97 -18.84 13.09
CA LEU A 429 30.45 -17.64 13.77
C LEU A 429 31.52 -16.97 12.92
N HIS A 430 31.40 -15.66 12.68
CA HIS A 430 32.41 -14.88 11.97
C HIS A 430 32.54 -13.51 12.62
N ASP A 431 33.74 -13.19 13.12
CA ASP A 431 34.08 -11.92 13.76
C ASP A 431 33.10 -11.49 14.87
N GLY A 432 32.66 -12.46 15.69
CA GLY A 432 31.71 -12.23 16.78
C GLY A 432 30.23 -12.19 16.37
N TRP A 433 29.91 -12.50 15.11
CA TRP A 433 28.53 -12.54 14.59
C TRP A 433 28.15 -13.94 14.14
N TRP A 434 27.03 -14.44 14.66
CA TRP A 434 26.37 -15.62 14.14
C TRP A 434 25.74 -15.30 12.79
N ILE A 435 26.15 -16.00 11.74
CA ILE A 435 25.72 -15.75 10.37
C ILE A 435 24.63 -16.73 9.97
N GLY A 436 23.47 -16.21 9.60
CA GLY A 436 22.32 -17.01 9.18
C GLY A 436 21.81 -16.60 7.81
N VAL A 437 21.28 -17.58 7.09
CA VAL A 437 20.66 -17.40 5.77
C VAL A 437 19.25 -17.96 5.79
N GLY A 438 18.28 -17.12 5.43
CA GLY A 438 16.85 -17.42 5.45
C GLY A 438 16.18 -17.08 4.13
N MET A 439 14.99 -17.65 3.94
CA MET A 439 14.17 -17.43 2.76
C MET A 439 12.69 -17.37 3.11
N ALA A 440 11.91 -16.67 2.28
CA ALA A 440 10.45 -16.69 2.28
C ALA A 440 9.92 -16.55 0.84
N SER A 441 8.80 -17.20 0.51
CA SER A 441 8.04 -16.89 -0.69
C SER A 441 7.34 -15.53 -0.55
N ALA A 442 6.92 -14.97 -1.68
CA ALA A 442 6.10 -13.77 -1.75
C ALA A 442 4.88 -14.04 -2.64
N ILE A 443 3.72 -13.52 -2.22
CA ILE A 443 2.49 -13.49 -3.02
C ILE A 443 1.75 -12.18 -2.75
N ARG A 444 1.09 -11.66 -3.79
CA ARG A 444 0.15 -10.56 -3.67
C ARG A 444 -0.84 -10.61 -4.82
N GLY A 445 -2.12 -10.34 -4.53
CA GLY A 445 -3.17 -10.18 -5.54
C GLY A 445 -2.76 -9.19 -6.63
N ALA A 446 -3.13 -9.47 -7.89
CA ALA A 446 -2.92 -8.56 -9.00
C ALA A 446 -4.26 -7.99 -9.52
N PRO A 447 -5.06 -7.32 -8.67
CA PRO A 447 -6.35 -6.79 -9.09
C PRO A 447 -6.18 -5.73 -10.18
N THR A 448 -7.19 -5.61 -11.01
CA THR A 448 -7.38 -4.49 -11.93
C THR A 448 -8.75 -3.87 -11.69
N THR A 449 -8.83 -2.57 -11.89
CA THR A 449 -10.08 -1.81 -11.80
C THR A 449 -10.16 -0.77 -12.90
N LYS A 450 -11.37 -0.28 -13.15
CA LYS A 450 -11.67 0.73 -14.16
C LYS A 450 -10.73 1.93 -14.04
N SER A 451 -10.25 2.45 -15.17
CA SER A 451 -9.40 3.63 -15.19
C SER A 451 -9.48 4.37 -16.53
N ALA A 452 -9.67 5.68 -16.48
CA ALA A 452 -9.78 6.54 -17.65
C ALA A 452 -8.60 7.51 -17.76
N ALA A 453 -8.39 7.99 -18.99
CA ALA A 453 -7.44 9.03 -19.31
C ALA A 453 -7.92 9.84 -20.51
N ARG A 454 -7.43 11.07 -20.63
CA ARG A 454 -7.57 11.92 -21.79
C ARG A 454 -6.18 12.16 -22.39
N VAL A 455 -6.06 11.97 -23.69
CA VAL A 455 -4.81 12.15 -24.44
C VAL A 455 -5.07 13.13 -25.58
N ARG A 456 -4.25 14.19 -25.65
CA ARG A 456 -4.30 15.22 -26.68
C ARG A 456 -3.01 15.25 -27.49
N LEU A 457 -3.12 15.33 -28.81
CA LEU A 457 -2.03 15.70 -29.71
C LEU A 457 -2.22 17.17 -30.11
N ASP A 458 -1.19 18.00 -29.88
CA ASP A 458 -1.22 19.41 -30.27
C ASP A 458 -0.59 19.66 -31.65
N ARG A 459 -0.76 20.89 -32.15
CA ARG A 459 -0.21 21.36 -33.45
C ARG A 459 1.32 21.33 -33.56
N LYS A 460 2.03 21.10 -32.45
CA LYS A 460 3.51 21.02 -32.39
C LYS A 460 3.98 19.56 -32.22
N GLY A 461 3.08 18.59 -32.37
CA GLY A 461 3.38 17.17 -32.24
C GLY A 461 3.64 16.74 -30.79
N ARG A 462 3.21 17.53 -29.79
CA ARG A 462 3.31 17.14 -28.38
C ARG A 462 2.07 16.38 -27.95
N VAL A 463 2.30 15.35 -27.16
CA VAL A 463 1.25 14.54 -26.53
C VAL A 463 1.05 15.03 -25.11
N THR A 464 -0.19 15.28 -24.71
CA THR A 464 -0.55 15.61 -23.33
C THR A 464 -1.46 14.52 -22.78
N VAL A 465 -1.15 13.97 -21.62
CA VAL A 465 -1.96 12.99 -20.90
C VAL A 465 -2.51 13.62 -19.63
N GLU A 466 -3.81 13.48 -19.40
CA GLU A 466 -4.52 13.93 -18.21
C GLU A 466 -5.32 12.77 -17.62
N THR A 467 -5.15 12.52 -16.32
CA THR A 467 -5.89 11.50 -15.57
C THR A 467 -5.80 11.85 -14.09
N ASP A 468 -6.84 11.56 -13.29
CA ASP A 468 -6.81 11.86 -11.85
C ASP A 468 -5.87 10.91 -11.05
N MET A 469 -5.20 9.98 -11.75
CA MET A 469 -4.21 9.06 -11.17
C MET A 469 -3.17 9.83 -10.37
N THR A 470 -2.68 9.22 -9.29
CA THR A 470 -1.71 9.82 -8.38
C THR A 470 -0.32 9.23 -8.53
N ASP A 471 0.71 10.01 -8.17
CA ASP A 471 2.08 9.51 -7.99
C ASP A 471 2.53 9.77 -6.55
N ILE A 472 2.46 8.72 -5.72
CA ILE A 472 2.90 8.74 -4.32
C ILE A 472 4.39 8.45 -4.14
N GLY A 473 5.18 8.65 -5.20
CA GLY A 473 6.55 8.16 -5.29
C GLY A 473 6.67 6.83 -6.05
N THR A 474 5.58 6.31 -6.63
CA THR A 474 5.57 5.08 -7.42
C THR A 474 6.22 5.23 -8.80
N GLY A 475 6.18 6.44 -9.38
CA GLY A 475 6.65 6.70 -10.75
C GLY A 475 5.55 6.60 -11.81
N SER A 476 4.28 6.78 -11.40
CA SER A 476 3.11 6.87 -12.27
C SER A 476 3.32 7.89 -13.41
N TYR A 477 3.90 9.05 -13.13
CA TYR A 477 4.21 10.06 -14.15
C TYR A 477 5.03 9.48 -15.31
N THR A 478 6.10 8.77 -14.97
CA THR A 478 7.03 8.20 -15.96
C THR A 478 6.41 7.05 -16.74
N ILE A 479 5.74 6.10 -16.07
CA ILE A 479 5.17 4.94 -16.79
C ILE A 479 4.01 5.37 -17.69
N ILE A 480 3.20 6.36 -17.29
CA ILE A 480 2.15 6.93 -18.13
C ILE A 480 2.75 7.64 -19.36
N ALA A 481 3.82 8.42 -19.15
CA ALA A 481 4.55 9.02 -20.26
C ALA A 481 5.12 7.95 -21.22
N GLN A 482 5.71 6.87 -20.69
CA GLN A 482 6.23 5.77 -21.50
C GLN A 482 5.13 5.07 -22.30
N THR A 483 3.96 4.83 -21.70
CA THR A 483 2.82 4.24 -22.40
C THR A 483 2.35 5.12 -23.55
N ALA A 484 2.16 6.43 -23.32
CA ALA A 484 1.73 7.35 -24.36
C ALA A 484 2.80 7.51 -25.47
N ALA A 485 4.08 7.58 -25.11
CA ALA A 485 5.20 7.65 -26.06
C ALA A 485 5.26 6.42 -26.96
N GLU A 486 5.17 5.21 -26.39
CA GLU A 486 5.13 3.94 -27.14
C GLU A 486 3.93 3.91 -28.09
N MET A 487 2.74 4.26 -27.60
CA MET A 487 1.51 4.21 -28.39
C MET A 487 1.48 5.25 -29.51
N MET A 488 2.04 6.43 -29.29
CA MET A 488 2.03 7.51 -30.28
C MET A 488 3.29 7.53 -31.16
N GLY A 489 4.25 6.64 -30.90
CA GLY A 489 5.51 6.55 -31.65
C GLY A 489 6.38 7.80 -31.50
N VAL A 490 6.33 8.50 -30.37
CA VAL A 490 7.10 9.71 -30.08
C VAL A 490 8.13 9.47 -28.97
N GLU A 491 9.11 10.35 -28.87
CA GLU A 491 10.04 10.35 -27.74
C GLU A 491 9.39 10.89 -26.45
N MET A 492 9.94 10.49 -25.30
CA MET A 492 9.41 10.86 -23.98
C MET A 492 9.34 12.38 -23.73
N ASP A 493 10.25 13.16 -24.31
CA ASP A 493 10.32 14.63 -24.17
C ASP A 493 9.20 15.38 -24.93
N LYS A 494 8.48 14.66 -25.79
CA LYS A 494 7.26 15.13 -26.45
C LYS A 494 6.00 14.85 -25.65
N VAL A 495 6.08 14.15 -24.52
CA VAL A 495 4.93 13.79 -23.69
C VAL A 495 4.90 14.62 -22.41
N ASN A 496 3.78 15.32 -22.19
CA ASN A 496 3.44 15.98 -20.93
C ASN A 496 2.42 15.12 -20.18
N VAL A 497 2.57 14.98 -18.87
CA VAL A 497 1.64 14.21 -18.03
C VAL A 497 1.16 15.08 -16.87
N TYR A 498 -0.16 15.20 -16.72
CA TYR A 498 -0.82 15.88 -15.61
C TYR A 498 -1.66 14.88 -14.81
N LEU A 499 -1.41 14.83 -13.51
CA LEU A 499 -1.92 13.85 -12.57
C LEU A 499 -2.61 14.55 -11.38
N GLY A 500 -3.46 13.80 -10.67
CA GLY A 500 -3.97 14.21 -9.35
C GLY A 500 -4.81 15.49 -9.34
N ASP A 501 -5.69 15.68 -10.33
CA ASP A 501 -6.74 16.71 -10.31
C ASP A 501 -8.08 16.01 -10.54
N SER A 502 -9.05 16.20 -9.65
CA SER A 502 -10.35 15.51 -9.72
C SER A 502 -11.23 15.92 -10.90
N ARG A 503 -10.80 16.91 -11.71
CA ARG A 503 -11.45 17.28 -12.98
C ARG A 503 -10.88 16.53 -14.18
N PHE A 504 -9.77 15.81 -14.00
CA PHE A 504 -9.28 14.89 -15.01
C PHE A 504 -10.10 13.59 -15.01
N PRO A 505 -10.03 12.79 -16.09
CA PRO A 505 -10.77 11.53 -16.15
C PRO A 505 -10.43 10.62 -14.98
N GLU A 506 -11.48 10.01 -14.42
CA GLU A 506 -11.39 9.17 -13.23
C GLU A 506 -10.56 7.91 -13.50
N SER A 507 -9.49 7.76 -12.73
CA SER A 507 -8.60 6.61 -12.74
C SER A 507 -8.94 5.61 -11.63
N SER A 508 -8.14 4.56 -11.54
CA SER A 508 -8.16 3.63 -10.42
C SER A 508 -7.62 4.20 -9.10
N GLY A 509 -6.92 5.34 -9.17
CA GLY A 509 -5.99 5.86 -8.17
C GLY A 509 -4.94 4.85 -7.69
N SER A 510 -4.28 5.18 -6.57
CA SER A 510 -3.16 4.39 -6.03
C SER A 510 -3.57 3.53 -4.84
N GLY A 511 -3.81 2.24 -5.08
CA GLY A 511 -4.10 1.25 -4.02
C GLY A 511 -3.99 -0.19 -4.53
N GLY A 512 -3.97 -1.17 -3.62
CA GLY A 512 -4.05 -2.60 -3.94
C GLY A 512 -3.07 -3.12 -5.01
N GLN A 513 -1.95 -2.41 -5.21
CA GLN A 513 -1.03 -2.51 -6.33
C GLN A 513 -1.64 -2.53 -7.76
N TRP A 514 -2.89 -2.13 -7.95
CA TRP A 514 -3.52 -2.05 -9.29
C TRP A 514 -3.09 -0.83 -10.10
N GLY A 515 -2.61 0.22 -9.43
CA GLY A 515 -2.44 1.57 -9.99
C GLY A 515 -1.67 1.60 -11.31
N ALA A 516 -0.52 0.92 -11.39
CA ALA A 516 0.28 0.89 -12.60
C ALA A 516 -0.44 0.18 -13.76
N ALA A 517 -0.99 -1.01 -13.52
CA ALA A 517 -1.67 -1.82 -14.53
C ALA A 517 -2.94 -1.13 -15.05
N SER A 518 -3.77 -0.59 -14.15
CA SER A 518 -5.03 0.07 -14.50
C SER A 518 -4.83 1.43 -15.19
N SER A 519 -4.02 2.33 -14.61
CA SER A 519 -3.87 3.69 -15.16
C SER A 519 -3.24 3.69 -16.56
N THR A 520 -2.21 2.87 -16.77
CA THR A 520 -1.59 2.73 -18.08
C THR A 520 -2.50 2.04 -19.09
N ALA A 521 -3.39 1.13 -18.66
CA ALA A 521 -4.42 0.56 -19.52
C ALA A 521 -5.49 1.60 -19.92
N GLY A 522 -5.82 2.55 -19.03
CA GLY A 522 -6.67 3.70 -19.36
C GLY A 522 -6.02 4.61 -20.40
N VAL A 523 -4.71 4.88 -20.26
CA VAL A 523 -3.93 5.65 -21.25
C VAL A 523 -3.85 4.90 -22.58
N TYR A 524 -3.64 3.58 -22.56
CA TYR A 524 -3.68 2.74 -23.75
C TYR A 524 -5.02 2.88 -24.48
N ALA A 525 -6.16 2.79 -23.78
CA ALA A 525 -7.49 2.95 -24.37
C ALA A 525 -7.65 4.31 -25.06
N ALA A 526 -7.29 5.39 -24.35
CA ALA A 526 -7.37 6.75 -24.89
C ALA A 526 -6.42 6.95 -26.10
N CYS A 527 -5.23 6.38 -26.07
CA CYS A 527 -4.30 6.40 -27.19
C CYS A 527 -4.80 5.61 -28.41
N VAL A 528 -5.44 4.44 -28.22
CA VAL A 528 -6.05 3.70 -29.34
C VAL A 528 -7.10 4.57 -30.03
N LYS A 529 -8.00 5.19 -29.25
CA LYS A 529 -9.00 6.12 -29.77
C LYS A 529 -8.38 7.34 -30.46
N LEU A 530 -7.30 7.89 -29.92
CA LEU A 530 -6.59 9.00 -30.56
C LEU A 530 -5.93 8.59 -31.90
N ARG A 531 -5.35 7.39 -31.96
CA ARG A 531 -4.77 6.84 -33.20
C ARG A 531 -5.83 6.66 -34.28
N GLU A 532 -7.03 6.21 -33.91
CA GLU A 532 -8.18 6.12 -34.82
C GLU A 532 -8.57 7.48 -35.38
N LEU A 533 -8.65 8.52 -34.54
CA LEU A 533 -8.95 9.89 -34.97
C LEU A 533 -7.87 10.45 -35.91
N ILE A 534 -6.59 10.21 -35.60
CA ILE A 534 -5.46 10.65 -36.43
C ILE A 534 -5.49 9.97 -37.80
N ALA A 535 -5.66 8.64 -37.84
CA ALA A 535 -5.74 7.89 -39.08
C ALA A 535 -6.92 8.36 -39.94
N ALA A 536 -8.10 8.52 -39.34
CA ALA A 536 -9.28 9.03 -40.04
C ALA A 536 -9.06 10.45 -40.62
N LYS A 537 -8.47 11.34 -39.83
CA LYS A 537 -8.15 12.72 -40.26
C LYS A 537 -7.15 12.76 -41.43
N LEU A 538 -6.24 11.78 -41.50
CA LEU A 538 -5.26 11.63 -42.58
C LEU A 538 -5.73 10.75 -43.75
N GLY A 539 -6.97 10.22 -43.70
CA GLY A 539 -7.51 9.32 -44.72
C GLY A 539 -6.76 7.99 -44.81
N LEU A 540 -6.39 7.42 -43.65
CA LEU A 540 -5.71 6.14 -43.48
C LEU A 540 -6.60 5.13 -42.73
N ASP A 541 -6.33 3.84 -42.91
CA ASP A 541 -6.97 2.75 -42.16
C ASP A 541 -6.26 2.55 -40.81
N PRO A 542 -6.92 2.80 -39.67
CA PRO A 542 -6.29 2.72 -38.34
C PRO A 542 -5.76 1.33 -38.00
N THR A 543 -6.27 0.27 -38.63
CA THR A 543 -5.83 -1.11 -38.40
C THR A 543 -4.54 -1.47 -39.13
N LYS A 544 -4.19 -0.70 -40.18
CA LYS A 544 -2.97 -0.87 -41.00
C LYS A 544 -1.94 0.20 -40.75
N THR A 545 -2.28 1.18 -39.92
CA THR A 545 -1.47 2.37 -39.69
C THR A 545 -0.50 2.15 -38.53
N GLU A 546 0.79 2.37 -38.81
CA GLU A 546 1.85 2.36 -37.80
C GLU A 546 2.19 3.77 -37.33
N PHE A 547 2.50 3.91 -36.04
CA PHE A 547 2.97 5.15 -35.45
C PHE A 547 4.41 4.94 -35.02
N ILE A 548 5.34 5.67 -35.63
CA ILE A 548 6.77 5.46 -35.43
C ILE A 548 7.56 6.74 -35.68
N ALA A 549 8.46 7.09 -34.76
CA ALA A 549 9.36 8.23 -34.86
C ALA A 549 8.65 9.55 -35.25
N GLY A 550 7.52 9.85 -34.60
CA GLY A 550 6.71 11.05 -34.85
C GLY A 550 5.94 11.04 -36.17
N HIS A 551 5.86 9.89 -36.84
CA HIS A 551 5.18 9.74 -38.12
C HIS A 551 4.09 8.67 -38.06
N VAL A 552 3.17 8.79 -39.02
CA VAL A 552 2.07 7.87 -39.29
C VAL A 552 2.33 7.22 -40.65
N ARG A 553 2.42 5.88 -40.70
CA ARG A 553 2.77 5.12 -41.90
C ARG A 553 1.68 4.14 -42.31
N GLU A 554 1.38 4.12 -43.60
CA GLU A 554 0.47 3.15 -44.23
C GLU A 554 0.94 2.92 -45.68
N GLY A 555 1.43 1.72 -45.99
CA GLY A 555 1.98 1.41 -47.31
C GLY A 555 3.14 2.34 -47.68
N SER A 556 3.00 3.12 -48.75
CA SER A 556 3.98 4.13 -49.18
C SER A 556 3.82 5.50 -48.53
N LYS A 557 2.71 5.74 -47.80
CA LYS A 557 2.47 7.01 -47.12
C LYS A 557 3.29 7.05 -45.82
N ASN A 558 3.95 8.17 -45.59
CA ASN A 558 4.69 8.47 -44.36
C ASN A 558 4.48 9.96 -44.04
N LEU A 559 3.57 10.24 -43.11
CA LEU A 559 3.13 11.60 -42.78
C LEU A 559 3.57 11.96 -41.35
N PRO A 560 4.03 13.19 -41.10
CA PRO A 560 4.30 13.65 -39.73
C PRO A 560 2.98 13.73 -38.93
N LEU A 561 3.04 13.46 -37.63
CA LEU A 561 1.86 13.51 -36.74
C LEU A 561 1.17 14.89 -36.77
N GLU A 562 1.95 15.96 -36.94
CA GLU A 562 1.48 17.34 -37.02
C GLU A 562 0.53 17.59 -38.19
N GLU A 563 0.58 16.79 -39.27
CA GLU A 563 -0.35 16.93 -40.39
C GLU A 563 -1.79 16.62 -39.94
N ALA A 564 -1.97 15.72 -38.97
CA ALA A 564 -3.30 15.42 -38.41
C ALA A 564 -3.86 16.57 -37.56
N THR A 565 -3.01 17.46 -37.05
CA THR A 565 -3.39 18.59 -36.18
C THR A 565 -3.20 19.95 -36.86
N LYS A 566 -3.03 19.97 -38.19
CA LYS A 566 -2.80 21.19 -38.96
C LYS A 566 -3.87 22.27 -38.73
N ASP A 567 -5.13 21.85 -38.59
CA ASP A 567 -6.27 22.75 -38.40
C ASP A 567 -6.57 23.02 -36.91
N ALA A 568 -6.46 21.99 -36.06
CA ALA A 568 -6.79 22.03 -34.64
C ALA A 568 -6.12 20.88 -33.88
N ASP A 569 -5.99 21.02 -32.56
CA ASP A 569 -5.58 19.93 -31.68
C ASP A 569 -6.58 18.76 -31.77
N LEU A 570 -6.08 17.53 -31.59
CA LEU A 570 -6.91 16.33 -31.50
C LEU A 570 -6.89 15.81 -30.07
N SER A 571 -8.05 15.48 -29.52
CA SER A 571 -8.19 14.96 -28.16
C SER A 571 -9.08 13.74 -28.15
N ALA A 572 -8.67 12.72 -27.40
CA ALA A 572 -9.46 11.53 -27.13
C ALA A 572 -9.50 11.24 -25.63
N GLU A 573 -10.67 10.88 -25.15
CA GLU A 573 -10.88 10.36 -23.81
C GLU A 573 -11.54 8.99 -23.92
N ASP A 574 -11.00 8.02 -23.19
CA ASP A 574 -11.59 6.69 -23.08
C ASP A 574 -11.26 6.10 -21.71
N VAL A 575 -11.96 5.02 -21.40
CA VAL A 575 -11.85 4.29 -20.15
C VAL A 575 -11.59 2.81 -20.42
N MET A 576 -10.69 2.22 -19.64
CA MET A 576 -10.51 0.78 -19.59
C MET A 576 -11.51 0.16 -18.61
N GLU A 577 -12.32 -0.78 -19.09
CA GLU A 577 -13.24 -1.60 -18.29
C GLU A 577 -12.89 -3.08 -18.44
N TYR A 578 -13.09 -3.88 -17.39
CA TYR A 578 -12.67 -5.27 -17.34
C TYR A 578 -13.88 -6.23 -17.38
N GLY A 579 -13.75 -7.30 -18.14
CA GLY A 579 -14.72 -8.39 -18.19
C GLY A 579 -14.52 -9.43 -17.08
N ASP A 580 -14.69 -10.70 -17.42
CA ASP A 580 -14.68 -11.81 -16.46
C ASP A 580 -13.34 -12.54 -16.33
N LEU A 581 -12.27 -12.06 -16.98
CA LEU A 581 -10.96 -12.73 -16.99
C LEU A 581 -10.42 -12.96 -15.57
N ALA A 582 -10.54 -11.98 -14.67
CA ALA A 582 -10.12 -12.12 -13.27
C ALA A 582 -11.00 -13.09 -12.46
N LYS A 583 -12.20 -13.44 -12.97
CA LYS A 583 -13.03 -14.51 -12.40
C LYS A 583 -12.57 -15.88 -12.92
N ARG A 584 -12.34 -15.99 -14.23
CA ARG A 584 -11.91 -17.23 -14.90
C ARG A 584 -10.47 -17.65 -14.56
N TYR A 585 -9.61 -16.69 -14.25
CA TYR A 585 -8.21 -16.93 -13.91
C TYR A 585 -7.86 -16.27 -12.58
N ALA A 586 -7.05 -16.95 -11.77
CA ALA A 586 -6.45 -16.36 -10.59
C ALA A 586 -5.28 -15.47 -11.00
N GLN A 587 -5.43 -14.15 -10.80
CA GLN A 587 -4.42 -13.16 -11.14
C GLN A 587 -3.64 -12.77 -9.88
N GLN A 588 -2.40 -13.22 -9.81
CA GLN A 588 -1.49 -13.01 -8.68
C GLN A 588 -0.13 -12.58 -9.17
N THR A 589 0.66 -12.02 -8.25
CA THR A 589 2.09 -11.80 -8.42
C THR A 589 2.84 -12.62 -7.39
N PHE A 590 4.03 -13.09 -7.75
CA PHE A 590 4.81 -14.04 -6.96
C PHE A 590 6.25 -13.57 -6.81
N GLY A 591 6.93 -14.07 -5.79
CA GLY A 591 8.35 -13.86 -5.65
C GLY A 591 8.98 -14.74 -4.58
N ALA A 592 10.27 -14.52 -4.37
CA ALA A 592 11.04 -15.15 -3.30
C ALA A 592 12.06 -14.15 -2.75
N HIS A 593 12.14 -14.08 -1.42
CA HIS A 593 13.10 -13.30 -0.67
C HIS A 593 14.18 -14.21 -0.09
N PHE A 594 15.43 -13.78 -0.20
CA PHE A 594 16.59 -14.43 0.42
C PHE A 594 17.38 -13.40 1.21
N VAL A 595 17.74 -13.73 2.45
CA VAL A 595 18.39 -12.79 3.38
C VAL A 595 19.56 -13.46 4.07
N GLU A 596 20.61 -12.69 4.28
CA GLU A 596 21.72 -13.02 5.17
C GLU A 596 21.74 -11.99 6.31
N VAL A 597 21.77 -12.48 7.55
CA VAL A 597 21.88 -11.67 8.76
C VAL A 597 23.13 -12.05 9.55
N GLY A 598 23.64 -11.10 10.32
CA GLY A 598 24.50 -11.36 11.46
C GLY A 598 23.72 -11.09 12.74
N VAL A 599 23.85 -11.98 13.73
CA VAL A 599 23.41 -11.74 15.11
C VAL A 599 24.63 -11.68 16.01
N ASN A 600 24.82 -10.57 16.72
CA ASN A 600 25.97 -10.39 17.59
C ASN A 600 25.94 -11.41 18.73
N ALA A 601 27.02 -12.16 18.90
CA ALA A 601 27.06 -13.27 19.85
C ALA A 601 27.05 -12.84 21.33
N ALA A 602 27.31 -11.56 21.63
CA ALA A 602 27.28 -11.02 22.99
C ALA A 602 26.02 -10.20 23.27
N THR A 603 25.60 -9.36 22.33
CA THR A 603 24.50 -8.40 22.54
C THR A 603 23.15 -8.86 22.00
N GLY A 604 23.13 -9.86 21.11
CA GLY A 604 21.92 -10.26 20.39
C GLY A 604 21.49 -9.27 19.31
N GLU A 605 22.24 -8.19 19.07
CA GLU A 605 21.93 -7.22 18.02
C GLU A 605 21.91 -7.89 16.64
N ILE A 606 20.91 -7.56 15.85
CA ILE A 606 20.72 -8.12 14.52
C ILE A 606 21.11 -7.08 13.48
N ARG A 607 21.91 -7.46 12.50
CA ARG A 607 22.23 -6.63 11.34
C ARG A 607 22.04 -7.43 10.05
N ILE A 608 21.26 -6.87 9.15
CA ILE A 608 21.14 -7.40 7.79
C ILE A 608 22.48 -7.21 7.09
N ARG A 609 22.93 -8.21 6.33
CA ARG A 609 24.19 -8.16 5.57
C ARG A 609 23.93 -8.00 4.08
N ARG A 610 22.92 -8.72 3.56
CA ARG A 610 22.45 -8.60 2.17
C ARG A 610 21.04 -9.17 2.04
N GLN A 611 20.31 -8.66 1.05
CA GLN A 611 18.97 -9.12 0.70
C GLN A 611 18.85 -9.26 -0.82
N LEU A 612 18.09 -10.26 -1.25
CA LEU A 612 17.68 -10.48 -2.63
C LEU A 612 16.17 -10.68 -2.69
N ALA A 613 15.51 -10.07 -3.67
CA ALA A 613 14.15 -10.40 -4.07
C ALA A 613 14.15 -10.82 -5.55
N VAL A 614 13.51 -11.95 -5.85
CA VAL A 614 13.19 -12.36 -7.22
C VAL A 614 11.69 -12.28 -7.39
N CYS A 615 11.20 -11.59 -8.42
CA CYS A 615 9.78 -11.27 -8.57
C CYS A 615 9.26 -11.61 -9.97
N ALA A 616 8.05 -12.17 -10.02
CA ALA A 616 7.24 -12.38 -11.22
C ALA A 616 5.96 -11.53 -11.11
N ALA A 617 5.90 -10.43 -11.87
CA ALA A 617 4.88 -9.40 -11.74
C ALA A 617 4.33 -8.93 -13.10
N GLY A 618 4.24 -9.84 -14.07
CA GLY A 618 3.95 -9.52 -15.47
C GLY A 618 4.99 -8.56 -16.06
N ARG A 619 4.64 -7.91 -17.17
CA ARG A 619 5.55 -6.98 -17.85
C ARG A 619 5.94 -5.84 -16.91
N ILE A 620 7.23 -5.70 -16.69
CA ILE A 620 7.78 -4.56 -15.94
C ILE A 620 7.80 -3.33 -16.85
N LEU A 621 7.01 -2.31 -16.51
CA LEU A 621 6.84 -1.11 -17.34
C LEU A 621 8.07 -0.18 -17.31
N ASN A 622 8.77 -0.14 -16.18
CA ASN A 622 10.04 0.57 -16.01
C ASN A 622 10.86 -0.16 -14.94
N PRO A 623 11.94 -0.88 -15.30
CA PRO A 623 12.69 -1.69 -14.35
C PRO A 623 13.34 -0.87 -13.23
N LYS A 624 13.72 0.38 -13.48
CA LYS A 624 14.35 1.26 -12.48
C LYS A 624 13.36 1.70 -11.39
N THR A 625 12.16 2.13 -11.74
CA THR A 625 11.13 2.48 -10.74
C THR A 625 10.53 1.25 -10.07
N ALA A 626 10.33 0.15 -10.81
CA ALA A 626 9.90 -1.13 -10.24
C ALA A 626 10.91 -1.68 -9.23
N ARG A 627 12.21 -1.64 -9.54
CA ARG A 627 13.27 -1.99 -8.57
C ARG A 627 13.17 -1.13 -7.31
N SER A 628 12.95 0.17 -7.47
CA SER A 628 12.79 1.10 -6.35
C SER A 628 11.61 0.72 -5.44
N GLN A 629 10.49 0.25 -6.02
CA GLN A 629 9.36 -0.27 -5.24
C GLN A 629 9.75 -1.50 -4.42
N ILE A 630 10.45 -2.47 -5.01
CA ILE A 630 10.82 -3.71 -4.32
C ILE A 630 11.82 -3.43 -3.19
N ILE A 631 12.89 -2.66 -3.43
CA ILE A 631 13.86 -2.33 -2.36
C ILE A 631 13.22 -1.51 -1.22
N GLY A 632 12.25 -0.65 -1.54
CA GLY A 632 11.45 0.04 -0.51
C GLY A 632 10.55 -0.92 0.27
N GLY A 633 10.04 -1.98 -0.37
CA GLY A 633 9.26 -3.04 0.29
C GLY A 633 10.13 -3.91 1.21
N MET A 634 11.32 -4.28 0.75
CA MET A 634 12.32 -5.00 1.54
C MET A 634 12.77 -4.19 2.76
N THR A 635 12.93 -2.88 2.59
CA THR A 635 13.28 -1.97 3.71
C THR A 635 12.15 -1.89 4.73
N MET A 636 10.89 -1.70 4.30
CA MET A 636 9.73 -1.73 5.21
C MET A 636 9.57 -3.10 5.89
N GLY A 637 9.88 -4.20 5.18
CA GLY A 637 9.92 -5.54 5.75
C GLY A 637 11.03 -5.73 6.79
N ALA A 638 12.17 -5.06 6.65
CA ALA A 638 13.22 -5.03 7.66
C ALA A 638 12.78 -4.29 8.93
N GLY A 639 12.06 -3.18 8.77
CA GLY A 639 11.41 -2.47 9.88
C GLY A 639 10.47 -3.39 10.66
N ALA A 640 9.47 -3.94 9.98
CA ALA A 640 8.50 -4.88 10.55
C ALA A 640 9.14 -6.13 11.19
N ALA A 641 10.29 -6.58 10.67
CA ALA A 641 10.99 -7.72 11.22
C ALA A 641 11.75 -7.42 12.51
N LEU A 642 12.35 -6.24 12.66
CA LEU A 642 13.43 -6.00 13.62
C LEU A 642 13.21 -4.84 14.61
N MET A 643 12.28 -3.92 14.33
CA MET A 643 12.21 -2.66 15.09
C MET A 643 10.83 -1.98 15.14
N GLU A 644 9.98 -2.15 14.13
CA GLU A 644 8.70 -1.44 14.07
C GLU A 644 7.65 -2.08 14.97
N GLU A 645 7.18 -1.34 15.97
CA GLU A 645 6.06 -1.68 16.86
C GLU A 645 5.40 -0.40 17.37
N MET A 646 4.07 -0.28 17.26
CA MET A 646 3.31 0.73 17.99
C MET A 646 2.93 0.17 19.37
N ILE A 647 3.66 0.59 20.41
CA ILE A 647 3.53 0.04 21.76
C ILE A 647 2.20 0.48 22.37
N VAL A 648 1.32 -0.47 22.69
CA VAL A 648 0.01 -0.15 23.27
C VAL A 648 0.10 -0.07 24.81
N ASP A 649 -0.33 1.05 25.40
CA ASP A 649 -0.63 1.08 26.84
C ASP A 649 -2.06 0.55 27.06
N HIS A 650 -2.19 -0.69 27.53
CA HIS A 650 -3.50 -1.34 27.73
C HIS A 650 -4.35 -0.69 28.86
N ARG A 651 -3.79 0.23 29.65
CA ARG A 651 -4.50 0.95 30.72
C ARG A 651 -5.05 2.27 30.22
N LEU A 652 -4.24 2.98 29.42
CA LEU A 652 -4.57 4.31 28.92
C LEU A 652 -5.22 4.29 27.54
N GLY A 653 -4.97 3.26 26.73
CA GLY A 653 -5.63 3.01 25.45
C GLY A 653 -5.05 3.78 24.27
N PHE A 654 -3.73 3.82 24.12
CA PHE A 654 -3.08 4.52 23.01
C PHE A 654 -1.72 3.91 22.67
N PHE A 655 -1.19 4.28 21.51
CA PHE A 655 0.16 3.94 21.08
C PHE A 655 1.16 4.91 21.69
N VAL A 656 2.04 4.44 22.57
CA VAL A 656 2.91 5.26 23.44
C VAL A 656 4.02 5.96 22.67
N ASN A 657 4.71 5.22 21.81
CA ASN A 657 5.88 5.67 21.06
C ASN A 657 5.51 6.40 19.77
N HIS A 658 4.56 7.32 19.86
CA HIS A 658 3.84 7.92 18.75
C HIS A 658 4.58 9.06 18.02
N ASP A 659 5.86 8.90 17.71
CA ASP A 659 6.67 9.84 16.93
C ASP A 659 7.74 9.11 16.09
N LEU A 660 8.60 9.84 15.37
CA LEU A 660 9.64 9.23 14.49
C LEU A 660 10.96 8.92 15.22
N ALA A 661 10.99 9.04 16.55
CA ALA A 661 12.10 8.57 17.37
C ALA A 661 11.70 7.31 18.15
N GLY A 662 10.53 7.32 18.79
CA GLY A 662 10.02 6.16 19.52
C GLY A 662 9.50 5.05 18.62
N TYR A 663 8.88 5.37 17.48
CA TYR A 663 8.59 4.38 16.45
C TYR A 663 9.76 4.34 15.47
N GLU A 664 10.58 3.30 15.61
CA GLU A 664 11.83 3.18 14.87
C GLU A 664 11.59 2.57 13.50
N VAL A 665 11.88 3.35 12.45
CA VAL A 665 11.99 2.85 11.07
C VAL A 665 13.45 2.66 10.69
N PRO A 666 13.78 1.78 9.72
CA PRO A 666 15.15 1.57 9.32
C PRO A 666 15.84 2.85 8.85
N VAL A 667 17.08 3.05 9.30
CA VAL A 667 17.95 4.14 8.84
C VAL A 667 18.97 3.62 7.81
N HIS A 668 19.76 4.51 7.22
CA HIS A 668 20.77 4.13 6.23
C HIS A 668 21.77 3.09 6.74
N ALA A 669 22.08 3.07 8.05
CA ALA A 669 23.01 2.11 8.63
C ALA A 669 22.46 0.66 8.68
N ASP A 670 21.14 0.49 8.65
CA ASP A 670 20.50 -0.83 8.75
C ASP A 670 20.38 -1.56 7.41
N ILE A 671 20.45 -0.81 6.31
CA ILE A 671 20.16 -1.31 4.97
C ILE A 671 21.44 -1.26 4.12
N PRO A 672 22.22 -2.37 4.05
CA PRO A 672 23.40 -2.44 3.21
C PRO A 672 23.03 -2.76 1.75
N HIS A 673 23.25 -4.01 1.31
CA HIS A 673 23.05 -4.39 -0.09
C HIS A 673 21.68 -5.02 -0.35
N GLN A 674 20.94 -4.45 -1.31
CA GLN A 674 19.66 -4.98 -1.80
C GLN A 674 19.69 -5.21 -3.30
N GLU A 675 19.42 -6.45 -3.71
CA GLU A 675 19.31 -6.87 -5.10
C GLU A 675 17.88 -7.24 -5.47
N VAL A 676 17.49 -6.97 -6.72
CA VAL A 676 16.18 -7.32 -7.26
C VAL A 676 16.36 -7.92 -8.64
N ILE A 677 15.71 -9.04 -8.88
CA ILE A 677 15.59 -9.68 -10.20
C ILE A 677 14.11 -9.73 -10.54
N PHE A 678 13.77 -9.27 -11.75
CA PHE A 678 12.45 -9.51 -12.33
C PHE A 678 12.57 -10.65 -13.34
N LEU A 679 11.75 -11.68 -13.18
CA LEU A 679 11.62 -12.70 -14.21
C LEU A 679 10.96 -12.10 -15.45
N ASP A 680 11.31 -12.62 -16.62
CA ASP A 680 10.67 -12.23 -17.87
C ASP A 680 9.28 -12.88 -17.96
N GLU A 681 8.29 -12.20 -17.39
CA GLU A 681 6.89 -12.63 -17.38
C GLU A 681 6.03 -11.62 -18.15
N VAL A 682 5.14 -12.12 -19.00
CA VAL A 682 4.06 -11.33 -19.59
C VAL A 682 2.73 -12.04 -19.34
N ASP A 683 1.74 -11.30 -18.86
CA ASP A 683 0.42 -11.85 -18.54
C ASP A 683 -0.67 -11.25 -19.44
N PRO A 684 -1.02 -11.90 -20.57
CA PRO A 684 -2.03 -11.38 -21.48
C PRO A 684 -3.44 -11.37 -20.89
N TYR A 685 -3.68 -11.99 -19.75
CA TYR A 685 -4.99 -11.99 -19.10
C TYR A 685 -5.19 -10.77 -18.18
N ALA A 686 -4.11 -10.09 -17.80
CA ALA A 686 -4.16 -8.99 -16.83
C ALA A 686 -4.66 -7.68 -17.46
N THR A 687 -3.98 -7.21 -18.51
CA THR A 687 -4.25 -5.93 -19.20
C THR A 687 -3.71 -5.97 -20.64
N PRO A 688 -4.06 -5.01 -21.52
CA PRO A 688 -3.39 -4.87 -22.82
C PRO A 688 -1.87 -4.67 -22.73
N LEU A 689 -1.38 -4.13 -21.62
CA LEU A 689 0.05 -3.97 -21.36
C LEU A 689 0.74 -5.25 -20.89
N LYS A 690 -0.04 -6.28 -20.55
CA LYS A 690 0.44 -7.55 -20.00
C LYS A 690 1.17 -7.40 -18.66
N ALA A 691 0.94 -6.29 -17.97
CA ALA A 691 1.56 -5.90 -16.71
C ALA A 691 0.65 -6.21 -15.50
N LYS A 692 1.27 -6.52 -14.36
CA LYS A 692 0.61 -6.69 -13.05
C LYS A 692 1.22 -5.73 -12.02
N GLY A 693 0.70 -5.76 -10.80
CA GLY A 693 1.18 -4.93 -9.69
C GLY A 693 2.50 -5.42 -9.09
N VAL A 694 3.39 -4.49 -8.75
CA VAL A 694 4.65 -4.78 -8.01
C VAL A 694 4.76 -4.00 -6.69
N GLY A 695 3.87 -3.01 -6.52
CA GLY A 695 3.99 -2.00 -5.48
C GLY A 695 3.85 -2.56 -4.06
N GLU A 696 3.20 -3.69 -3.88
CA GLU A 696 2.97 -4.31 -2.56
C GLU A 696 3.68 -5.66 -2.44
N LEU A 697 3.96 -6.35 -3.54
CA LEU A 697 4.68 -7.63 -3.55
C LEU A 697 6.00 -7.60 -2.76
N GLY A 698 6.77 -6.51 -2.85
CA GLY A 698 8.12 -6.44 -2.26
C GLY A 698 8.20 -6.44 -0.73
N ILE A 699 7.07 -6.26 -0.01
CA ILE A 699 7.02 -6.43 1.45
C ILE A 699 6.53 -7.83 1.85
N SER A 700 5.70 -8.48 1.01
CA SER A 700 5.14 -9.80 1.29
C SER A 700 6.25 -10.85 1.44
N GLY A 701 6.43 -11.38 2.66
CA GLY A 701 7.43 -12.40 2.98
C GLY A 701 8.83 -11.85 3.31
N ALA A 702 9.12 -10.57 3.06
CA ALA A 702 10.43 -9.99 3.36
C ALA A 702 10.81 -10.13 4.85
N ALA A 703 9.86 -9.86 5.76
CA ALA A 703 10.08 -9.96 7.19
C ALA A 703 10.31 -11.41 7.66
N ALA A 704 9.56 -12.38 7.11
CA ALA A 704 9.77 -13.79 7.43
C ALA A 704 11.09 -14.34 6.89
N ALA A 705 11.58 -13.86 5.75
CA ALA A 705 12.92 -14.24 5.27
C ALA A 705 14.01 -13.80 6.26
N ILE A 706 13.85 -12.62 6.87
CA ILE A 706 14.73 -12.13 7.94
C ILE A 706 14.59 -13.00 9.19
N ALA A 707 13.36 -13.30 9.63
CA ALA A 707 13.11 -14.15 10.80
C ALA A 707 13.72 -15.56 10.64
N ASN A 708 13.54 -16.18 9.48
CA ASN A 708 14.14 -17.48 9.15
C ASN A 708 15.67 -17.40 9.08
N ALA A 709 16.24 -16.25 8.69
CA ALA A 709 17.69 -16.03 8.71
C ALA A 709 18.21 -15.88 10.14
N VAL A 710 17.49 -15.17 11.02
CA VAL A 710 17.81 -15.07 12.46
C VAL A 710 17.75 -16.43 13.12
N TYR A 711 16.74 -17.24 12.80
CA TYR A 711 16.68 -18.64 13.23
C TYR A 711 17.89 -19.44 12.77
N ASN A 712 18.24 -19.37 11.48
CA ASN A 712 19.41 -20.08 10.97
C ASN A 712 20.72 -19.60 11.64
N ALA A 713 20.83 -18.32 11.99
CA ALA A 713 21.98 -17.78 12.70
C ALA A 713 22.09 -18.36 14.12
N THR A 714 20.97 -18.50 14.85
CA THR A 714 20.99 -18.64 16.31
C THR A 714 20.41 -19.95 16.84
N GLY A 715 19.53 -20.60 16.09
CA GLY A 715 18.69 -21.71 16.57
C GLY A 715 17.48 -21.26 17.39
N ILE A 716 17.21 -19.95 17.47
CA ILE A 716 16.13 -19.39 18.28
C ILE A 716 14.98 -18.99 17.36
N ARG A 717 13.80 -19.60 17.54
CA ARG A 717 12.57 -19.21 16.84
C ARG A 717 11.84 -18.14 17.65
N VAL A 718 11.72 -16.95 17.09
CA VAL A 718 10.85 -15.89 17.62
C VAL A 718 9.61 -15.80 16.74
N ARG A 719 8.42 -15.96 17.34
CA ARG A 719 7.14 -15.95 16.63
C ARG A 719 6.32 -14.68 16.88
N ASP A 720 6.80 -13.84 17.81
CA ASP A 720 6.18 -12.58 18.20
C ASP A 720 7.07 -11.43 17.73
N TYR A 721 6.69 -10.80 16.61
CA TYR A 721 7.42 -9.69 16.03
C TYR A 721 7.27 -8.40 16.87
N PRO A 722 8.21 -7.45 16.79
CA PRO A 722 9.47 -7.51 16.06
C PRO A 722 10.49 -8.42 16.75
N ILE A 723 11.47 -8.94 16.02
CA ILE A 723 12.54 -9.78 16.54
C ILE A 723 13.65 -8.88 17.05
N THR A 724 13.55 -8.51 18.31
CA THR A 724 14.50 -7.64 19.02
C THR A 724 15.50 -8.45 19.83
N LEU A 725 16.62 -7.83 20.20
CA LEU A 725 17.73 -8.50 20.87
C LEU A 725 17.35 -9.13 22.23
N ASP A 726 16.40 -8.54 22.95
CA ASP A 726 15.90 -9.02 24.24
C ASP A 726 15.17 -10.36 24.11
N LYS A 727 14.66 -10.69 22.91
CA LYS A 727 14.05 -11.98 22.59
C LYS A 727 15.07 -13.07 22.21
N LEU A 728 16.37 -12.73 22.19
CA LEU A 728 17.45 -13.63 21.79
C LEU A 728 18.53 -13.80 22.88
N ILE A 729 18.85 -12.74 23.62
CA ILE A 729 20.09 -12.60 24.38
C ILE A 729 20.32 -13.69 25.44
N ASP A 730 19.26 -14.20 26.07
CA ASP A 730 19.30 -15.24 27.11
C ASP A 730 19.33 -16.68 26.54
N HIS A 731 19.23 -16.81 25.22
CA HIS A 731 19.19 -18.08 24.50
C HIS A 731 20.26 -18.21 23.42
N LEU A 732 21.16 -17.22 23.31
CA LEU A 732 22.24 -17.24 22.30
C LEU A 732 23.13 -18.48 22.47
N PRO A 733 23.63 -19.05 21.35
CA PRO A 733 24.59 -20.15 21.43
C PRO A 733 25.82 -19.76 22.25
N ALA A 734 26.29 -20.68 23.09
CA ALA A 734 27.50 -20.46 23.87
C ALA A 734 28.71 -20.17 22.95
N LEU A 735 29.48 -19.14 23.31
CA LEU A 735 30.81 -18.92 22.76
C LEU A 735 31.70 -20.03 23.33
N GLY A 736 32.09 -20.97 22.46
CA GLY A 736 32.89 -22.15 22.84
C GLY A 736 34.23 -21.82 23.48
#